data_AF-A0A3M7FPM7-F1
#
_entry.id   AF-A0A3M7FPM7-F1
#
_cell.length_a   1.000
_cell.length_b   1.000
_cell.length_c   1.000
_cell.angle_alpha   90.00
_cell.angle_beta   90.00
_cell.angle_gamma   90.00
#
_symmetry.space_group_name_H-M   'P 1'
#
loop_
_entity.id
_entity.type
_entity.pdbx_description
1 polymer ?
#
loop_
_entity_poly.entity_id
_entity_poly.type
_entity_poly.pdbx_seq_one_letter_code
_entity_poly.pdbx_strand_id
1 'polypeptide(L)'
;METDDTSTESGITVDSAYESGSEKGIGYEDHAAFGHFKLLTDAITKGKVTNNTTLISLYQYDRRGGDDTLLKNLTGIVAPKVPCQIESVDIQVHRSASLAVKNLCKFRLTYNKLLFAPTVRLECKILGQGLSKSLPTLVLEWHFNDYDGNEAAIRDFGVLDQGNVVQFKAGRPTSSGFGRILKHLSEISDEQRQAVECLALLCSEEGIRSFQFKLDQSGLTAGDKLELDKIYDRLPGGKPKLLLPSIGRREYASFSAGHYSMPIYGVDKHEIGKMMKTTPPFPMVHLPVADDFASLHEAAAELSMASVITERERNEALRLWANPELPHQATLYALGELPLLGIDFKDYHLLEGMKQFALPEHLYADIIIFLPGTEEIEFAAFHYPNGLGLPKHDAYFVITSGDGINFRQMCRYVKAELTDLKAGNPVPKHPRTTKQQSFELKIKPHYNSFTCHGQLKTLELLCHKGTNQRWHRVLLNQQHDTIARVDVTKDADVSEKEEEEAYKQLVNFMPWNAEQMEVIEGIRKAPDGMQVVLGPAGTGKTSLQEALATYFWRLGYHVLALAPANSNADHLTRLMLKQAVEGLRCHRLYPSSRDLGLDKMEEGQAEHRKVGHQGGNATSSHEFFFLLARMEEHKNEKATARDCGVEQAVIDEALKGELSLMKRLETRNPDEDDDRGKVDIWKVVRHGMDELVDIKKHNEKARCFNADRKPGDGDRMPLKEMPGIRKARLTEAYGLCKGHIVSETRFMITTTGNARSAELLAHFGKDKDGGDNCKGMIVFVDEACKDHEVNLWAPIVCEAWAAKVKGVVLFGDEKQLNPANTNAKTATGEPQFNPYSDRLSLSLPTRLVRQGFPYVALKTQMRMHKDLASFVNRSFYKRALVDGNGTDVALEECEPGLQKVLTRIVANQITDSAAAEKYLEDDSEEKARQHWIKLSEEDTGRVSMNGSGSRCYEAFADVFFDSIFPGLHGHFGDKLEANVMVLCGYKHAKHYWEEKAEIVREAWNLTRTALPKIMTIDFNQGQESFMTIIDGSFKYRDRVGFMADEGRCNVALSRAKGVRWVISGPMSYYPWGFHKDADNSPFPKLHDELQPKGMVHLFAKGKKARADASA
;
A
#
# COMPACT_ATOMS: atom_id res chain seq x y z
N MET A 1 5.56 17.38 -45.79
CA MET A 1 5.33 17.73 -47.21
C MET A 1 6.60 17.32 -47.92
N GLU A 2 6.45 16.64 -49.06
CA GLU A 2 7.46 15.97 -49.90
C GLU A 2 7.85 14.54 -49.47
N THR A 3 7.21 13.63 -50.20
CA THR A 3 7.41 12.20 -50.42
C THR A 3 8.53 11.99 -51.43
N ASP A 4 9.31 10.92 -51.27
CA ASP A 4 10.11 10.37 -52.39
C ASP A 4 9.88 8.87 -52.51
N ASP A 5 9.28 8.51 -53.65
CA ASP A 5 9.02 7.18 -54.17
C ASP A 5 10.27 6.67 -54.89
N THR A 6 10.77 5.47 -54.54
CA THR A 6 11.41 4.59 -55.54
C THR A 6 11.21 3.12 -55.15
N SER A 7 10.25 2.50 -55.84
CA SER A 7 10.07 1.04 -55.90
C SER A 7 10.85 0.46 -57.09
N THR A 8 11.52 -0.68 -56.91
CA THR A 8 11.66 -1.70 -57.96
C THR A 8 11.55 -3.10 -57.35
N GLU A 9 10.80 -3.95 -58.05
CA GLU A 9 10.25 -5.25 -57.65
C GLU A 9 11.21 -6.44 -57.83
N SER A 10 11.02 -7.46 -57.00
CA SER A 10 10.86 -8.91 -57.33
C SER A 10 11.17 -9.71 -56.05
N GLY A 11 10.34 -10.60 -55.49
CA GLY A 11 9.17 -11.31 -55.96
C GLY A 11 9.36 -12.79 -55.59
N ILE A 12 8.58 -13.30 -54.64
CA ILE A 12 7.92 -14.63 -54.62
C ILE A 12 7.04 -14.68 -53.35
N THR A 13 5.75 -14.86 -53.59
CA THR A 13 4.59 -14.87 -52.71
C THR A 13 4.44 -16.15 -51.90
N VAL A 14 4.04 -16.03 -50.63
CA VAL A 14 3.25 -17.05 -49.92
C VAL A 14 2.00 -16.37 -49.37
N ASP A 15 0.88 -17.03 -49.60
CA ASP A 15 -0.48 -16.51 -49.66
C ASP A 15 -1.02 -15.72 -48.45
N SER A 16 -1.72 -14.66 -48.81
CA SER A 16 -2.61 -13.85 -48.01
C SER A 16 -3.87 -14.63 -47.58
N ALA A 17 -4.03 -14.86 -46.29
CA ALA A 17 -5.33 -15.20 -45.69
C ALA A 17 -5.73 -14.28 -44.51
N TYR A 18 -4.92 -13.27 -44.16
CA TYR A 18 -5.15 -12.44 -42.98
C TYR A 18 -5.10 -10.91 -43.19
N GLU A 19 -5.03 -10.43 -44.43
CA GLU A 19 -5.14 -8.99 -44.72
C GLU A 19 -6.36 -8.68 -45.59
N SER A 20 -7.49 -8.40 -44.93
CA SER A 20 -8.51 -7.46 -45.38
C SER A 20 -9.66 -7.42 -44.36
N GLY A 21 -9.45 -6.67 -43.29
CA GLY A 21 -10.50 -6.35 -42.31
C GLY A 21 -10.52 -4.85 -42.05
N SER A 22 -11.00 -4.08 -43.03
CA SER A 22 -11.34 -2.67 -42.83
C SER A 22 -12.28 -2.52 -41.62
N GLU A 23 -12.11 -1.44 -40.85
CA GLU A 23 -12.78 -1.12 -39.57
C GLU A 23 -14.31 -0.88 -39.64
N LYS A 24 -15.02 -1.54 -40.57
CA LYS A 24 -16.48 -1.48 -40.68
C LYS A 24 -17.13 -2.71 -40.05
N GLY A 25 -17.50 -2.57 -38.77
CA GLY A 25 -18.68 -3.21 -38.17
C GLY A 25 -18.76 -4.74 -38.29
N ILE A 26 -17.84 -5.47 -37.67
CA ILE A 26 -18.07 -6.88 -37.37
C ILE A 26 -18.91 -6.95 -36.09
N GLY A 27 -20.21 -7.25 -36.23
CA GLY A 27 -21.00 -7.76 -35.12
C GLY A 27 -20.45 -9.13 -34.72
N TYR A 28 -20.13 -9.33 -33.44
CA TYR A 28 -19.64 -10.63 -32.96
C TYR A 28 -20.73 -11.70 -33.09
N GLU A 29 -20.68 -12.48 -34.18
CA GLU A 29 -21.59 -13.60 -34.45
C GLU A 29 -21.24 -14.84 -33.60
N ASP A 30 -20.06 -14.91 -32.98
CA ASP A 30 -19.69 -15.98 -32.03
C ASP A 30 -20.35 -15.75 -30.65
N HIS A 31 -21.66 -16.01 -30.61
CA HIS A 31 -22.46 -15.97 -29.38
C HIS A 31 -22.00 -16.97 -28.33
N ALA A 32 -21.24 -18.01 -28.69
CA ALA A 32 -20.74 -18.99 -27.73
C ALA A 32 -19.54 -18.44 -26.94
N ALA A 33 -18.66 -17.66 -27.56
CA ALA A 33 -17.51 -17.05 -26.88
C ALA A 33 -17.83 -15.69 -26.22
N PHE A 34 -18.75 -14.90 -26.81
CA PHE A 34 -18.99 -13.51 -26.39
C PHE A 34 -20.46 -13.21 -26.05
N GLY A 35 -21.30 -14.24 -25.89
CA GLY A 35 -22.72 -14.07 -25.55
C GLY A 35 -22.95 -13.35 -24.22
N HIS A 36 -22.02 -13.49 -23.28
CA HIS A 36 -22.06 -12.87 -21.95
C HIS A 36 -22.04 -11.35 -21.97
N PHE A 37 -21.56 -10.71 -23.05
CA PHE A 37 -21.69 -9.25 -23.21
C PHE A 37 -23.13 -8.76 -23.16
N LYS A 38 -24.12 -9.61 -23.48
CA LYS A 38 -25.55 -9.28 -23.34
C LYS A 38 -26.00 -9.19 -21.87
N LEU A 39 -25.25 -9.81 -20.96
CA LEU A 39 -25.50 -9.85 -19.52
C LEU A 39 -24.74 -8.75 -18.76
N LEU A 40 -23.91 -7.97 -19.45
CA LEU A 40 -23.20 -6.84 -18.84
C LEU A 40 -24.16 -5.69 -18.53
N THR A 41 -24.17 -5.27 -17.27
CA THR A 41 -24.91 -4.10 -16.80
C THR A 41 -23.96 -3.00 -16.34
N ASP A 42 -24.41 -1.77 -16.51
CA ASP A 42 -23.72 -0.60 -16.01
C ASP A 42 -23.91 -0.48 -14.48
N ALA A 43 -22.82 -0.29 -13.74
CA ALA A 43 -22.85 -0.33 -12.27
C ALA A 43 -23.68 0.79 -11.62
N ILE A 44 -24.01 1.87 -12.34
CA ILE A 44 -24.70 3.04 -11.78
C ILE A 44 -26.13 3.07 -12.28
N THR A 45 -26.32 3.13 -13.60
CA THR A 45 -27.64 3.22 -14.24
C THR A 45 -28.41 1.92 -14.23
N LYS A 46 -27.74 0.77 -14.01
CA LYS A 46 -28.28 -0.60 -14.20
C LYS A 46 -28.72 -0.88 -15.63
N GLY A 47 -28.47 0.03 -16.56
CA GLY A 47 -28.76 -0.14 -17.96
C GLY A 47 -27.80 -1.13 -18.62
N LYS A 48 -28.12 -1.52 -19.85
CA LYS A 48 -27.21 -2.32 -20.68
C LYS A 48 -25.92 -1.53 -20.95
N VAL A 49 -24.77 -2.19 -20.89
CA VAL A 49 -23.50 -1.57 -21.32
C VAL A 49 -23.55 -1.36 -22.84
N THR A 50 -23.34 -0.11 -23.27
CA THR A 50 -23.34 0.31 -24.68
C THR A 50 -22.12 1.19 -24.98
N ASN A 51 -21.93 1.56 -26.24
CA ASN A 51 -20.85 2.48 -26.64
C ASN A 51 -21.04 3.92 -26.14
N ASN A 52 -22.29 4.26 -25.79
CA ASN A 52 -22.65 5.56 -25.26
C ASN A 52 -22.69 5.55 -23.73
N THR A 53 -22.37 4.40 -23.10
CA THR A 53 -22.17 4.33 -21.66
C THR A 53 -20.96 5.18 -21.34
N THR A 54 -21.21 6.40 -20.90
CA THR A 54 -20.23 7.42 -20.51
C THR A 54 -19.54 7.08 -19.20
N LEU A 55 -20.02 6.05 -18.52
CA LEU A 55 -19.55 5.66 -17.22
C LEU A 55 -18.23 4.91 -17.33
N ILE A 56 -17.39 5.27 -16.37
CA ILE A 56 -16.11 4.69 -15.98
C ILE A 56 -16.23 3.16 -15.93
N SER A 57 -15.13 2.43 -16.15
CA SER A 57 -14.98 0.97 -16.33
C SER A 57 -15.46 0.09 -15.19
N LEU A 58 -16.73 0.22 -14.86
CA LEU A 58 -17.46 -0.34 -13.75
C LEU A 58 -18.71 -0.98 -14.37
N TYR A 59 -18.48 -2.10 -15.05
CA TYR A 59 -19.53 -2.97 -15.56
C TYR A 59 -19.69 -4.14 -14.58
N GLN A 60 -20.84 -4.79 -14.62
CA GLN A 60 -21.08 -5.99 -13.83
C GLN A 60 -21.41 -7.15 -14.73
N TYR A 61 -21.01 -8.33 -14.27
CA TYR A 61 -21.33 -9.57 -14.93
C TYR A 61 -22.05 -10.51 -13.94
N ASP A 62 -23.38 -10.63 -14.06
CA ASP A 62 -24.14 -11.63 -13.30
C ASP A 62 -23.98 -13.00 -13.98
N ARG A 63 -23.14 -13.86 -13.38
CA ARG A 63 -22.84 -15.23 -13.84
C ARG A 63 -24.05 -16.17 -13.79
N ARG A 64 -25.20 -15.74 -13.26
CA ARG A 64 -26.39 -16.60 -13.14
C ARG A 64 -27.07 -16.82 -14.48
N GLY A 65 -26.87 -18.01 -15.07
CA GLY A 65 -27.70 -18.54 -16.16
C GLY A 65 -27.00 -18.82 -17.51
N GLY A 66 -25.67 -18.74 -17.59
CA GLY A 66 -24.89 -19.04 -18.81
C GLY A 66 -23.94 -20.25 -18.66
N ASP A 67 -23.68 -20.99 -19.75
CA ASP A 67 -22.57 -21.94 -19.84
C ASP A 67 -21.26 -21.17 -20.14
N ASP A 68 -20.56 -20.77 -19.08
CA ASP A 68 -19.31 -20.00 -19.16
C ASP A 68 -18.07 -20.88 -19.34
N THR A 69 -18.24 -22.18 -19.58
CA THR A 69 -17.13 -23.14 -19.64
C THR A 69 -16.15 -22.77 -20.75
N LEU A 70 -16.68 -22.44 -21.94
CA LEU A 70 -15.86 -22.01 -23.06
C LEU A 70 -15.14 -20.69 -22.76
N LEU A 71 -15.85 -19.67 -22.24
CA LEU A 71 -15.25 -18.38 -21.90
C LEU A 71 -14.12 -18.55 -20.86
N LYS A 72 -14.33 -19.38 -19.84
CA LYS A 72 -13.33 -19.71 -18.83
C LYS A 72 -12.09 -20.38 -19.45
N ASN A 73 -12.29 -21.34 -20.35
CA ASN A 73 -11.20 -21.97 -21.08
C ASN A 73 -10.46 -20.97 -21.99
N LEU A 74 -11.18 -20.06 -22.64
CA LEU A 74 -10.59 -19.06 -23.53
C LEU A 74 -9.83 -17.94 -22.79
N THR A 75 -10.15 -17.68 -21.51
CA THR A 75 -9.55 -16.62 -20.69
C THR A 75 -8.49 -17.10 -19.70
N GLY A 76 -8.43 -18.41 -19.42
CA GLY A 76 -7.47 -19.01 -18.49
C GLY A 76 -6.75 -20.22 -19.08
N ILE A 77 -6.35 -21.14 -18.20
CA ILE A 77 -5.77 -22.43 -18.59
C ILE A 77 -6.90 -23.38 -18.99
N VAL A 78 -6.85 -23.90 -20.22
CA VAL A 78 -7.87 -24.80 -20.77
C VAL A 78 -7.93 -26.12 -19.99
N ALA A 79 -9.15 -26.57 -19.71
CA ALA A 79 -9.46 -27.91 -19.24
C ALA A 79 -10.29 -28.67 -20.29
N PRO A 80 -10.08 -29.99 -20.46
CA PRO A 80 -9.13 -30.86 -19.75
C PRO A 80 -7.67 -30.62 -20.15
N LYS A 81 -6.73 -30.98 -19.28
CA LYS A 81 -5.29 -31.07 -19.62
C LYS A 81 -4.99 -32.48 -20.10
N VAL A 82 -4.53 -32.63 -21.34
CA VAL A 82 -4.42 -33.95 -21.98
C VAL A 82 -3.03 -34.54 -21.74
N PRO A 83 -2.90 -35.77 -21.20
CA PRO A 83 -1.61 -36.45 -21.11
C PRO A 83 -0.93 -36.55 -22.48
N CYS A 84 0.39 -36.37 -22.53
CA CYS A 84 1.11 -36.40 -23.80
C CYS A 84 2.51 -37.05 -23.72
N GLN A 85 3.01 -37.45 -24.88
CA GLN A 85 4.40 -37.85 -25.13
C GLN A 85 5.03 -36.88 -26.15
N ILE A 86 6.31 -36.57 -25.96
CA ILE A 86 7.08 -35.69 -26.87
C ILE A 86 7.79 -36.60 -27.88
N GLU A 87 7.41 -36.55 -29.16
CA GLU A 87 7.90 -37.49 -30.18
C GLU A 87 9.13 -36.97 -30.94
N SER A 88 9.18 -35.68 -31.27
CA SER A 88 10.36 -35.08 -31.91
C SER A 88 10.63 -33.64 -31.44
N VAL A 89 11.88 -33.42 -31.06
CA VAL A 89 12.62 -32.16 -30.95
C VAL A 89 13.99 -32.51 -31.56
N ASP A 90 14.59 -31.63 -32.34
CA ASP A 90 15.78 -31.93 -33.17
C ASP A 90 16.87 -32.82 -32.51
N ILE A 91 17.60 -33.58 -33.35
CA ILE A 91 18.31 -34.86 -33.08
C ILE A 91 19.15 -34.95 -31.78
N GLN A 92 19.64 -33.85 -31.20
CA GLN A 92 20.40 -33.86 -29.93
C GLN A 92 19.53 -34.07 -28.68
N VAL A 93 18.27 -33.63 -28.67
CA VAL A 93 17.32 -33.83 -27.56
C VAL A 93 16.72 -35.24 -27.57
N HIS A 94 16.77 -35.92 -28.73
CA HIS A 94 16.21 -37.25 -28.94
C HIS A 94 16.83 -38.33 -28.02
N ARG A 95 18.09 -38.15 -27.58
CA ARG A 95 18.74 -39.04 -26.60
C ARG A 95 18.12 -38.94 -25.20
N SER A 96 17.42 -37.85 -24.90
CA SER A 96 16.81 -37.56 -23.60
C SER A 96 15.28 -37.58 -23.63
N ALA A 97 14.62 -37.32 -24.77
CA ALA A 97 13.16 -37.48 -24.92
C ALA A 97 12.70 -38.96 -24.78
N SER A 98 13.64 -39.90 -24.91
CA SER A 98 13.48 -41.29 -24.45
C SER A 98 13.09 -41.40 -22.96
N LEU A 99 13.38 -40.40 -22.11
CA LEU A 99 13.09 -40.34 -20.65
C LEU A 99 11.60 -40.31 -20.25
N ALA A 100 10.68 -40.55 -21.18
CA ALA A 100 9.44 -41.26 -20.85
C ALA A 100 9.70 -42.68 -20.26
N VAL A 101 10.97 -43.11 -20.19
CA VAL A 101 11.47 -44.27 -19.44
C VAL A 101 11.00 -44.19 -17.97
N LYS A 102 9.94 -44.95 -17.65
CA LYS A 102 9.52 -45.43 -16.32
C LYS A 102 8.72 -44.48 -15.40
N ASN A 103 7.65 -43.81 -15.87
CA ASN A 103 6.66 -43.18 -14.97
C ASN A 103 7.20 -42.12 -13.98
N LEU A 104 8.32 -41.44 -14.26
CA LEU A 104 8.95 -40.49 -13.32
C LEU A 104 8.49 -39.03 -13.47
N CYS A 105 8.07 -38.65 -14.68
CA CYS A 105 7.48 -37.35 -15.01
C CYS A 105 6.18 -37.56 -15.79
N LYS A 106 5.17 -36.73 -15.53
CA LYS A 106 3.90 -36.73 -16.27
C LYS A 106 3.76 -35.44 -17.06
N PHE A 107 3.76 -35.55 -18.38
CA PHE A 107 3.54 -34.44 -19.29
C PHE A 107 2.05 -34.30 -19.62
N ARG A 108 1.57 -33.07 -19.66
CA ARG A 108 0.23 -32.73 -20.13
C ARG A 108 0.29 -31.52 -21.04
N LEU A 109 -0.35 -31.62 -22.19
CA LEU A 109 -0.54 -30.51 -23.11
C LEU A 109 -1.90 -29.86 -22.87
N THR A 110 -1.92 -28.54 -22.95
CA THR A 110 -3.13 -27.71 -22.90
C THR A 110 -2.85 -26.37 -23.61
N TYR A 111 -3.73 -25.40 -23.45
CA TYR A 111 -3.63 -24.05 -23.97
C TYR A 111 -3.90 -23.03 -22.86
N ASN A 112 -3.48 -21.80 -23.06
CA ASN A 112 -3.66 -20.74 -22.07
C ASN A 112 -3.94 -19.38 -22.74
N LYS A 113 -4.72 -18.53 -22.05
CA LYS A 113 -5.02 -17.13 -22.40
C LYS A 113 -5.39 -16.91 -23.86
N LEU A 114 -6.17 -17.82 -24.43
CA LEU A 114 -6.48 -17.89 -25.86
C LEU A 114 -7.08 -16.59 -26.43
N LEU A 115 -7.77 -15.75 -25.65
CA LEU A 115 -8.30 -14.47 -26.12
C LEU A 115 -7.29 -13.31 -26.19
N PHE A 116 -6.14 -13.38 -25.51
CA PHE A 116 -5.25 -12.22 -25.34
C PHE A 116 -3.82 -12.46 -25.81
N ALA A 117 -3.27 -13.58 -25.36
CA ALA A 117 -1.89 -14.01 -25.56
C ALA A 117 -1.94 -15.54 -25.73
N PRO A 118 -2.57 -16.02 -26.83
CA PRO A 118 -2.79 -17.44 -27.04
C PRO A 118 -1.48 -18.21 -27.02
N THR A 119 -1.42 -19.25 -26.18
CA THR A 119 -0.25 -20.12 -26.06
C THR A 119 -0.62 -21.59 -26.11
N VAL A 120 0.31 -22.41 -26.61
CA VAL A 120 0.37 -23.84 -26.35
C VAL A 120 1.17 -24.05 -25.07
N ARG A 121 0.58 -24.73 -24.09
CA ARG A 121 1.14 -24.91 -22.74
C ARG A 121 1.46 -26.38 -22.49
N LEU A 122 2.71 -26.66 -22.16
CA LEU A 122 3.17 -27.97 -21.68
C LEU A 122 3.42 -27.91 -20.17
N GLU A 123 2.73 -28.76 -19.42
CA GLU A 123 2.97 -28.95 -17.99
C GLU A 123 3.71 -30.25 -17.73
N CYS A 124 4.85 -30.18 -17.06
CA CYS A 124 5.61 -31.32 -16.58
C CYS A 124 5.46 -31.44 -15.07
N LYS A 125 4.74 -32.46 -14.61
CA LYS A 125 4.63 -32.81 -13.20
C LYS A 125 5.69 -33.84 -12.83
N ILE A 126 6.63 -33.43 -11.99
CA ILE A 126 7.68 -34.31 -11.44
C ILE A 126 7.07 -35.10 -10.27
N LEU A 127 7.27 -36.42 -10.24
CA LEU A 127 6.70 -37.29 -9.22
C LEU A 127 7.73 -37.57 -8.11
N GLY A 128 7.42 -37.20 -6.87
CA GLY A 128 8.35 -37.41 -5.75
C GLY A 128 8.53 -38.88 -5.37
N GLN A 129 9.63 -39.20 -4.69
CA GLN A 129 9.80 -40.49 -4.01
C GLN A 129 8.90 -40.51 -2.75
N GLY A 130 7.69 -41.05 -2.87
CA GLY A 130 6.74 -41.23 -1.76
C GLY A 130 5.48 -40.38 -1.83
N LEU A 131 4.44 -40.79 -1.10
CA LEU A 131 3.06 -40.30 -1.19
C LEU A 131 2.80 -38.89 -0.60
N SER A 132 3.77 -38.20 0.03
CA SER A 132 3.45 -37.02 0.87
C SER A 132 4.01 -35.65 0.45
N LYS A 133 4.96 -35.53 -0.49
CA LYS A 133 5.51 -34.22 -0.93
C LYS A 133 5.19 -33.93 -2.40
N SER A 134 4.41 -32.88 -2.66
CA SER A 134 4.16 -32.38 -4.01
C SER A 134 5.37 -31.57 -4.50
N LEU A 135 6.06 -32.06 -5.52
CA LEU A 135 7.10 -31.31 -6.21
C LEU A 135 6.49 -30.20 -7.10
N PRO A 136 7.25 -29.14 -7.44
CA PRO A 136 6.81 -28.11 -8.37
C PRO A 136 6.46 -28.67 -9.75
N THR A 137 5.42 -28.14 -10.38
CA THR A 137 5.14 -28.36 -11.80
C THR A 137 5.96 -27.38 -12.62
N LEU A 138 6.69 -27.88 -13.63
CA LEU A 138 7.37 -27.05 -14.61
C LEU A 138 6.44 -26.78 -15.78
N VAL A 139 6.53 -25.57 -16.35
CA VAL A 139 5.64 -25.12 -17.40
C VAL A 139 6.46 -24.48 -18.51
N LEU A 140 6.15 -24.84 -19.75
CA LEU A 140 6.62 -24.18 -20.97
C LEU A 140 5.42 -23.68 -21.76
N GLU A 141 5.48 -22.43 -22.24
CA GLU A 141 4.44 -21.85 -23.09
C GLU A 141 5.03 -21.30 -24.39
N TRP A 142 4.50 -21.77 -25.53
CA TRP A 142 4.83 -21.25 -26.85
C TRP A 142 3.70 -20.37 -27.33
N HIS A 143 4.04 -19.17 -27.81
CA HIS A 143 3.07 -18.14 -28.15
C HIS A 143 2.65 -18.27 -29.62
N PHE A 144 1.36 -18.14 -29.90
CA PHE A 144 0.86 -18.03 -31.28
C PHE A 144 1.22 -16.70 -31.94
N ASN A 145 1.40 -15.66 -31.12
CA ASN A 145 1.74 -14.32 -31.56
C ASN A 145 3.20 -14.02 -31.24
N ASP A 146 3.80 -13.11 -32.01
CA ASP A 146 5.15 -12.64 -31.73
C ASP A 146 5.12 -11.70 -30.52
N TYR A 147 5.78 -12.09 -29.43
CA TYR A 147 5.78 -11.36 -28.16
C TYR A 147 7.10 -10.63 -27.87
N ASP A 148 8.19 -11.00 -28.55
CA ASP A 148 9.54 -10.48 -28.29
C ASP A 148 10.27 -9.98 -29.55
N GLY A 149 9.75 -10.23 -30.75
CA GLY A 149 10.32 -9.80 -32.03
C GLY A 149 11.41 -10.74 -32.59
N ASN A 150 11.67 -11.89 -31.96
CA ASN A 150 12.78 -12.79 -32.32
C ASN A 150 12.32 -14.12 -32.97
N GLU A 151 11.31 -14.08 -33.85
CA GLU A 151 10.72 -15.30 -34.44
C GLU A 151 10.16 -16.31 -33.43
N ALA A 152 9.79 -15.87 -32.22
CA ALA A 152 9.32 -16.74 -31.15
C ALA A 152 7.93 -17.35 -31.41
N ALA A 153 7.15 -16.75 -32.32
CA ALA A 153 5.79 -17.18 -32.63
C ALA A 153 5.72 -18.60 -33.23
N ILE A 154 4.63 -19.29 -32.91
CA ILE A 154 4.27 -20.57 -33.50
C ILE A 154 4.03 -20.43 -35.02
N ARG A 155 4.61 -21.33 -35.80
CA ARG A 155 4.46 -21.52 -37.25
C ARG A 155 4.02 -22.95 -37.52
N ASP A 156 3.37 -23.18 -38.66
CA ASP A 156 2.97 -24.51 -39.14
C ASP A 156 2.16 -25.32 -38.08
N PHE A 157 1.31 -24.66 -37.28
CA PHE A 157 0.51 -25.32 -36.25
C PHE A 157 -0.52 -26.25 -36.87
N GLY A 158 -0.60 -27.48 -36.36
CA GLY A 158 -1.59 -28.45 -36.79
C GLY A 158 -2.02 -29.39 -35.67
N VAL A 159 -3.31 -29.70 -35.65
CA VAL A 159 -3.92 -30.76 -34.85
C VAL A 159 -4.33 -31.88 -35.81
N LEU A 160 -3.66 -33.03 -35.72
CA LEU A 160 -3.76 -34.16 -36.64
C LEU A 160 -4.32 -35.40 -35.95
N ASP A 161 -4.62 -36.43 -36.74
CA ASP A 161 -5.09 -37.75 -36.28
C ASP A 161 -6.26 -37.65 -35.28
N GLN A 162 -7.33 -36.95 -35.67
CA GLN A 162 -8.52 -36.75 -34.83
C GLN A 162 -8.22 -36.10 -33.47
N GLY A 163 -7.18 -35.25 -33.39
CA GLY A 163 -6.76 -34.60 -32.16
C GLY A 163 -5.71 -35.36 -31.36
N ASN A 164 -5.24 -36.52 -31.83
CA ASN A 164 -4.23 -37.30 -31.11
C ASN A 164 -2.81 -36.77 -31.30
N VAL A 165 -2.56 -35.88 -32.28
CA VAL A 165 -1.23 -35.32 -32.52
C VAL A 165 -1.30 -33.81 -32.64
N VAL A 166 -0.47 -33.10 -31.88
CA VAL A 166 -0.28 -31.64 -31.99
C VAL A 166 1.15 -31.38 -32.46
N GLN A 167 1.31 -30.63 -33.54
CA GLN A 167 2.63 -30.28 -34.07
C GLN A 167 2.72 -28.79 -34.41
N PHE A 168 3.92 -28.23 -34.27
CA PHE A 168 4.22 -26.86 -34.68
C PHE A 168 5.72 -26.61 -34.76
N LYS A 169 6.11 -25.47 -35.31
CA LYS A 169 7.44 -24.89 -35.19
C LYS A 169 7.40 -23.64 -34.33
N ALA A 170 8.36 -23.43 -33.44
CA ALA A 170 8.43 -22.20 -32.65
C ALA A 170 9.85 -21.94 -32.16
N GLY A 171 10.11 -20.69 -31.75
CA GLY A 171 11.32 -20.33 -31.03
C GLY A 171 11.25 -20.69 -29.54
N ARG A 172 11.86 -19.85 -28.71
CA ARG A 172 11.95 -20.05 -27.26
C ARG A 172 10.59 -19.95 -26.57
N PRO A 173 10.21 -20.93 -25.71
CA PRO A 173 9.04 -20.81 -24.86
C PRO A 173 9.32 -19.91 -23.65
N THR A 174 8.26 -19.29 -23.12
CA THR A 174 8.27 -18.74 -21.76
C THR A 174 8.16 -19.88 -20.74
N SER A 175 8.56 -19.62 -19.49
CA SER A 175 8.75 -20.67 -18.50
C SER A 175 8.31 -20.29 -17.09
N SER A 176 7.75 -21.26 -16.37
CA SER A 176 7.35 -21.11 -14.95
C SER A 176 7.71 -22.35 -14.14
N GLY A 177 7.99 -22.15 -12.84
CA GLY A 177 8.33 -23.22 -11.91
C GLY A 177 9.82 -23.62 -11.85
N PHE A 178 10.64 -23.19 -12.82
CA PHE A 178 12.07 -23.55 -12.90
C PHE A 178 12.92 -23.00 -11.74
N GLY A 179 12.61 -21.81 -11.22
CA GLY A 179 13.29 -21.31 -10.02
C GLY A 179 12.96 -22.14 -8.76
N ARG A 180 11.77 -22.73 -8.69
CA ARG A 180 11.30 -23.52 -7.55
C ARG A 180 11.99 -24.89 -7.49
N ILE A 181 12.18 -25.54 -8.64
CA ILE A 181 12.73 -26.89 -8.70
C ILE A 181 14.19 -26.96 -8.24
N LEU A 182 14.95 -25.85 -8.36
CA LEU A 182 16.33 -25.76 -7.88
C LEU A 182 16.50 -26.15 -6.40
N LYS A 183 15.50 -25.82 -5.56
CA LYS A 183 15.50 -26.15 -4.12
C LYS A 183 15.25 -27.63 -3.83
N HIS A 184 14.81 -28.39 -4.83
CA HIS A 184 14.45 -29.79 -4.73
C HIS A 184 15.37 -30.68 -5.57
N LEU A 185 16.47 -30.15 -6.13
CA LEU A 185 17.40 -30.93 -6.96
C LEU A 185 18.02 -32.11 -6.22
N SER A 186 18.18 -32.05 -4.90
CA SER A 186 18.64 -33.16 -4.06
C SER A 186 17.54 -34.18 -3.73
N GLU A 187 16.28 -33.84 -3.96
CA GLU A 187 15.11 -34.68 -3.66
C GLU A 187 14.58 -35.44 -4.89
N ILE A 188 15.16 -35.20 -6.07
CA ILE A 188 14.77 -35.83 -7.34
C ILE A 188 15.86 -36.81 -7.83
N SER A 189 15.48 -37.84 -8.59
CA SER A 189 16.44 -38.80 -9.15
C SER A 189 17.30 -38.17 -10.25
N ASP A 190 18.43 -38.81 -10.59
CA ASP A 190 19.30 -38.33 -11.68
C ASP A 190 18.55 -38.29 -13.01
N GLU A 191 17.64 -39.22 -13.27
CA GLU A 191 16.79 -39.22 -14.48
C GLU A 191 15.80 -38.05 -14.48
N GLN A 192 15.22 -37.72 -13.31
CA GLN A 192 14.34 -36.54 -13.18
C GLN A 192 15.13 -35.25 -13.37
N ARG A 193 16.35 -35.17 -12.84
CA ARG A 193 17.25 -34.03 -13.05
C ARG A 193 17.58 -33.85 -14.52
N GLN A 194 17.93 -34.93 -15.24
CA GLN A 194 18.16 -34.88 -16.69
C GLN A 194 16.93 -34.36 -17.45
N ALA A 195 15.72 -34.77 -17.05
CA ALA A 195 14.50 -34.25 -17.65
C ALA A 195 14.31 -32.74 -17.40
N VAL A 196 14.60 -32.25 -16.19
CA VAL A 196 14.56 -30.82 -15.86
C VAL A 196 15.60 -30.04 -16.69
N GLU A 197 16.84 -30.52 -16.76
CA GLU A 197 17.91 -29.91 -17.55
C GLU A 197 17.54 -29.82 -19.04
N CYS A 198 16.94 -30.89 -19.60
CA CYS A 198 16.48 -30.88 -20.98
C CYS A 198 15.38 -29.84 -21.22
N LEU A 199 14.42 -29.71 -20.31
CA LEU A 199 13.37 -28.69 -20.44
C LEU A 199 13.95 -27.28 -20.28
N ALA A 200 14.94 -27.09 -19.40
CA ALA A 200 15.61 -25.80 -19.22
C ALA A 200 16.41 -25.38 -20.46
N LEU A 201 17.05 -26.33 -21.15
CA LEU A 201 17.76 -26.09 -22.41
C LEU A 201 16.84 -25.48 -23.48
N LEU A 202 15.59 -25.96 -23.59
CA LEU A 202 14.59 -25.41 -24.52
C LEU A 202 14.32 -23.92 -24.29
N CYS A 203 14.42 -23.44 -23.05
CA CYS A 203 14.23 -22.03 -22.72
C CYS A 203 15.47 -21.16 -23.01
N SER A 204 16.64 -21.76 -23.23
CA SER A 204 17.93 -21.06 -23.35
C SER A 204 18.47 -21.00 -24.78
N GLU A 205 18.18 -21.99 -25.61
CA GLU A 205 18.77 -22.09 -26.94
C GLU A 205 18.01 -21.24 -27.97
N GLU A 206 18.75 -20.63 -28.89
CA GLU A 206 18.20 -19.73 -29.92
C GLU A 206 17.77 -20.52 -31.17
N GLY A 207 16.80 -19.97 -31.92
CA GLY A 207 16.34 -20.53 -33.21
C GLY A 207 15.03 -21.32 -33.14
N ILE A 208 14.41 -21.48 -34.32
CA ILE A 208 13.13 -22.17 -34.51
C ILE A 208 13.31 -23.69 -34.50
N ARG A 209 12.44 -24.40 -33.79
CA ARG A 209 12.44 -25.87 -33.67
C ARG A 209 11.09 -26.45 -34.00
N SER A 210 11.09 -27.67 -34.52
CA SER A 210 9.88 -28.49 -34.66
C SER A 210 9.56 -29.20 -33.35
N PHE A 211 8.29 -29.14 -32.96
CA PHE A 211 7.73 -29.83 -31.81
C PHE A 211 6.57 -30.72 -32.27
N GLN A 212 6.57 -31.97 -31.82
CA GLN A 212 5.47 -32.91 -32.04
C GLN A 212 5.10 -33.60 -30.72
N PHE A 213 3.82 -33.52 -30.37
CA PHE A 213 3.24 -34.10 -29.16
C PHE A 213 2.15 -35.10 -29.52
N LYS A 214 2.27 -36.32 -29.02
CA LYS A 214 1.23 -37.34 -29.11
C LYS A 214 0.39 -37.34 -27.85
N LEU A 215 -0.90 -37.09 -28.01
CA LEU A 215 -1.88 -36.97 -26.94
C LEU A 215 -2.54 -38.33 -26.64
N ASP A 216 -2.66 -38.65 -25.35
CA ASP A 216 -3.44 -39.80 -24.88
C ASP A 216 -4.82 -39.33 -24.39
N GLN A 217 -5.80 -39.45 -25.26
CA GLN A 217 -7.19 -39.09 -24.98
C GLN A 217 -8.04 -40.25 -24.44
N SER A 218 -7.44 -41.44 -24.22
CA SER A 218 -8.19 -42.64 -23.83
C SER A 218 -8.90 -42.50 -22.48
N GLY A 219 -8.34 -41.69 -21.57
CA GLY A 219 -8.89 -41.39 -20.25
C GLY A 219 -9.83 -40.19 -20.16
N LEU A 220 -10.13 -39.50 -21.27
CA LEU A 220 -11.03 -38.34 -21.28
C LEU A 220 -12.49 -38.76 -21.34
N THR A 221 -13.36 -38.09 -20.57
CA THR A 221 -14.81 -38.30 -20.66
C THR A 221 -15.38 -37.77 -21.98
N ALA A 222 -16.62 -38.14 -22.33
CA ALA A 222 -17.29 -37.58 -23.50
C ALA A 222 -17.45 -36.05 -23.41
N GLY A 223 -17.69 -35.52 -22.20
CA GLY A 223 -17.74 -34.07 -21.96
C GLY A 223 -16.39 -33.39 -22.14
N ASP A 224 -15.32 -34.00 -21.63
CA ASP A 224 -13.94 -33.50 -21.80
C ASP A 224 -13.54 -33.39 -23.26
N LYS A 225 -13.90 -34.39 -24.09
CA LYS A 225 -13.65 -34.38 -25.53
C LYS A 225 -14.44 -33.27 -26.22
N LEU A 226 -15.70 -33.09 -25.86
CA LEU A 226 -16.53 -32.01 -26.38
C LEU A 226 -15.93 -30.62 -26.07
N GLU A 227 -15.45 -30.41 -24.84
CA GLU A 227 -14.79 -29.15 -24.47
C GLU A 227 -13.48 -28.94 -25.24
N LEU A 228 -12.71 -30.01 -25.47
CA LEU A 228 -11.48 -29.94 -26.26
C LEU A 228 -11.76 -29.64 -27.74
N ASP A 229 -12.79 -30.27 -28.33
CA ASP A 229 -13.22 -30.02 -29.70
C ASP A 229 -13.67 -28.56 -29.89
N LYS A 230 -14.38 -27.97 -28.92
CA LYS A 230 -14.75 -26.55 -28.94
C LYS A 230 -13.52 -25.62 -29.02
N ILE A 231 -12.39 -26.03 -28.47
CA ILE A 231 -11.12 -25.29 -28.53
C ILE A 231 -10.41 -25.54 -29.86
N TYR A 232 -10.30 -26.79 -30.32
CA TYR A 232 -9.70 -27.13 -31.61
C TYR A 232 -10.41 -26.46 -32.78
N ASP A 233 -11.74 -26.34 -32.72
CA ASP A 233 -12.54 -25.59 -33.70
C ASP A 233 -12.10 -24.12 -33.86
N ARG A 234 -11.41 -23.54 -32.87
CA ARG A 234 -11.00 -22.13 -32.84
C ARG A 234 -9.51 -21.90 -33.11
N LEU A 235 -8.72 -22.96 -33.16
CA LEU A 235 -7.28 -22.90 -33.44
C LEU A 235 -7.02 -23.04 -34.95
N PRO A 236 -5.82 -22.69 -35.45
CA PRO A 236 -5.48 -22.84 -36.87
C PRO A 236 -5.72 -24.28 -37.35
N GLY A 237 -6.40 -24.44 -38.50
CA GLY A 237 -6.85 -25.73 -39.02
C GLY A 237 -8.25 -26.17 -38.54
N GLY A 238 -8.86 -25.44 -37.60
CA GLY A 238 -10.23 -25.64 -37.13
C GLY A 238 -11.31 -25.08 -38.08
N LYS A 239 -12.46 -24.68 -37.53
CA LYS A 239 -13.59 -24.15 -38.30
C LYS A 239 -13.33 -22.69 -38.68
N PRO A 240 -13.25 -22.34 -39.99
CA PRO A 240 -12.84 -20.99 -40.43
C PRO A 240 -13.64 -19.82 -39.81
N LYS A 241 -14.94 -20.00 -39.55
CA LYS A 241 -15.81 -18.95 -38.96
C LYS A 241 -15.69 -18.82 -37.43
N LEU A 242 -14.99 -19.73 -36.77
CA LEU A 242 -14.83 -19.76 -35.30
C LEU A 242 -13.38 -19.50 -34.86
N LEU A 243 -12.46 -19.26 -35.80
CA LEU A 243 -11.05 -19.05 -35.49
C LEU A 243 -10.86 -17.87 -34.54
N LEU A 244 -9.93 -18.02 -33.60
CA LEU A 244 -9.67 -17.01 -32.58
C LEU A 244 -9.19 -15.70 -33.23
N PRO A 245 -9.86 -14.56 -32.93
CA PRO A 245 -9.47 -13.26 -33.46
C PRO A 245 -8.15 -12.72 -32.90
N SER A 246 -7.64 -13.37 -31.84
CA SER A 246 -6.39 -13.01 -31.16
C SER A 246 -5.14 -13.51 -31.88
N ILE A 247 -5.24 -14.55 -32.70
CA ILE A 247 -4.10 -15.13 -33.42
C ILE A 247 -3.69 -14.22 -34.59
N GLY A 248 -2.39 -14.02 -34.77
CA GLY A 248 -1.83 -13.13 -35.79
C GLY A 248 -1.91 -11.65 -35.43
N ARG A 249 -2.19 -11.33 -34.15
CA ARG A 249 -2.24 -9.96 -33.63
C ARG A 249 -1.20 -9.75 -32.54
N ARG A 250 -0.93 -8.49 -32.19
CA ARG A 250 -0.16 -8.15 -30.99
C ARG A 250 -0.85 -8.71 -29.74
N GLU A 251 -0.09 -9.22 -28.79
CA GLU A 251 -0.65 -9.64 -27.49
C GLU A 251 -1.39 -8.49 -26.81
N TYR A 252 -2.53 -8.80 -26.19
CA TYR A 252 -3.39 -7.81 -25.55
C TYR A 252 -3.82 -6.66 -26.49
N ALA A 253 -3.98 -6.94 -27.79
CA ALA A 253 -4.42 -5.95 -28.80
C ALA A 253 -5.78 -5.30 -28.51
N SER A 254 -6.56 -5.81 -27.55
CA SER A 254 -7.78 -5.15 -27.08
C SER A 254 -7.51 -3.82 -26.39
N PHE A 255 -6.33 -3.63 -25.82
CA PHE A 255 -5.92 -2.38 -25.17
C PHE A 255 -5.45 -1.36 -26.22
N SER A 256 -5.73 -0.08 -25.99
CA SER A 256 -5.13 1.00 -26.76
C SER A 256 -3.60 0.84 -26.76
N ALA A 257 -2.97 1.09 -27.91
CA ALA A 257 -1.51 1.14 -27.97
C ALA A 257 -1.05 2.40 -27.24
N GLY A 258 -0.40 2.22 -26.09
CA GLY A 258 0.27 3.29 -25.37
C GLY A 258 1.59 3.68 -26.02
N HIS A 259 2.40 4.47 -25.31
CA HIS A 259 3.76 4.78 -25.73
C HIS A 259 4.55 3.49 -25.97
N TYR A 260 5.40 3.49 -27.02
CA TYR A 260 6.21 2.35 -27.44
C TYR A 260 5.42 1.08 -27.78
N SER A 261 4.13 1.21 -28.12
CA SER A 261 3.23 0.10 -28.44
C SER A 261 2.98 -0.86 -27.27
N MET A 262 3.04 -0.39 -26.02
CA MET A 262 2.66 -1.18 -24.83
C MET A 262 1.14 -1.14 -24.58
N PRO A 263 0.49 -2.25 -24.15
CA PRO A 263 -0.94 -2.28 -23.83
C PRO A 263 -1.16 -1.67 -22.43
N ILE A 264 -1.26 -0.34 -22.37
CA ILE A 264 -1.48 0.38 -21.12
C ILE A 264 -2.94 0.81 -21.06
N TYR A 265 -3.64 0.37 -20.02
CA TYR A 265 -5.01 0.79 -19.74
C TYR A 265 -5.04 2.18 -19.12
N GLY A 266 -6.06 2.99 -19.47
CA GLY A 266 -6.31 4.29 -18.86
C GLY A 266 -5.66 5.48 -19.55
N VAL A 267 -5.10 5.30 -20.75
CA VAL A 267 -4.49 6.40 -21.53
C VAL A 267 -5.57 7.25 -22.19
N ASP A 268 -6.67 6.62 -22.66
CA ASP A 268 -7.79 7.31 -23.30
C ASP A 268 -9.00 7.45 -22.37
N LYS A 269 -9.78 8.54 -22.52
CA LYS A 269 -10.97 8.84 -21.69
C LYS A 269 -12.19 7.91 -21.91
N HIS A 270 -12.21 7.06 -22.95
CA HIS A 270 -13.39 6.26 -23.34
C HIS A 270 -13.04 4.84 -23.86
N GLU A 271 -12.32 4.04 -23.08
CA GLU A 271 -11.74 2.76 -23.56
C GLU A 271 -12.71 1.56 -23.58
N ILE A 272 -13.76 1.52 -22.75
CA ILE A 272 -14.56 0.27 -22.56
C ILE A 272 -15.32 -0.13 -23.82
N GLY A 273 -16.10 0.81 -24.40
CA GLY A 273 -16.85 0.55 -25.62
C GLY A 273 -15.93 0.21 -26.79
N LYS A 274 -14.73 0.80 -26.83
CA LYS A 274 -13.67 0.46 -27.79
C LYS A 274 -13.19 -0.97 -27.55
N MET A 275 -12.83 -1.35 -26.32
CA MET A 275 -12.36 -2.69 -25.95
C MET A 275 -13.37 -3.81 -26.17
N MET A 276 -14.67 -3.55 -26.03
CA MET A 276 -15.72 -4.52 -26.38
C MET A 276 -15.84 -4.74 -27.89
N LYS A 277 -15.33 -3.80 -28.70
CA LYS A 277 -15.40 -3.81 -30.16
C LYS A 277 -14.08 -4.10 -30.84
N THR A 278 -12.95 -3.95 -30.16
CA THR A 278 -11.63 -4.32 -30.67
C THR A 278 -11.61 -5.80 -31.03
N THR A 279 -10.80 -6.18 -31.99
CA THR A 279 -10.57 -7.59 -32.33
C THR A 279 -9.17 -7.98 -31.83
N PRO A 280 -9.03 -8.93 -30.87
CA PRO A 280 -10.07 -9.59 -30.10
C PRO A 280 -10.74 -8.64 -29.07
N PRO A 281 -12.00 -8.86 -28.71
CA PRO A 281 -12.67 -8.03 -27.71
C PRO A 281 -12.20 -8.44 -26.31
N PHE A 282 -12.08 -7.45 -25.43
CA PHE A 282 -11.75 -7.74 -24.04
C PHE A 282 -12.99 -8.34 -23.34
N PRO A 283 -12.86 -9.49 -22.65
CA PRO A 283 -14.01 -10.28 -22.19
C PRO A 283 -14.71 -9.70 -20.98
N MET A 284 -14.16 -8.70 -20.28
CA MET A 284 -14.86 -8.03 -19.17
C MET A 284 -15.32 -9.04 -18.07
N VAL A 285 -14.43 -9.95 -17.67
CA VAL A 285 -14.65 -10.93 -16.60
C VAL A 285 -13.44 -10.94 -15.67
N HIS A 286 -13.58 -11.52 -14.47
CA HIS A 286 -12.44 -11.79 -13.59
C HIS A 286 -11.44 -12.74 -14.26
N LEU A 287 -10.15 -12.41 -14.16
CA LEU A 287 -9.05 -13.11 -14.82
C LEU A 287 -8.05 -13.66 -13.80
N PRO A 288 -7.50 -14.87 -14.03
CA PRO A 288 -6.52 -15.47 -13.13
C PRO A 288 -5.20 -14.69 -13.16
N VAL A 289 -4.55 -14.60 -11.99
CA VAL A 289 -3.30 -13.87 -11.78
C VAL A 289 -2.20 -14.88 -11.43
N ALA A 290 -1.11 -14.89 -12.19
CA ALA A 290 0.05 -15.77 -11.96
C ALA A 290 1.20 -15.06 -11.22
N ASP A 291 2.13 -15.83 -10.65
CA ASP A 291 3.33 -15.23 -10.03
C ASP A 291 4.36 -14.78 -11.09
N ASP A 292 4.26 -15.26 -12.33
CA ASP A 292 5.08 -14.87 -13.48
C ASP A 292 4.26 -14.10 -14.51
N PHE A 293 4.92 -13.32 -15.36
CA PHE A 293 4.33 -12.71 -16.55
C PHE A 293 5.00 -13.33 -17.77
N ALA A 294 4.23 -13.75 -18.78
CA ALA A 294 4.82 -14.37 -19.97
C ALA A 294 5.62 -13.34 -20.79
N SER A 295 5.11 -12.11 -20.90
CA SER A 295 5.74 -11.02 -21.67
C SER A 295 5.64 -9.67 -20.94
N LEU A 296 6.42 -8.68 -21.41
CA LEU A 296 6.29 -7.30 -20.92
C LEU A 296 4.91 -6.71 -21.24
N HIS A 297 4.29 -7.14 -22.33
CA HIS A 297 2.94 -6.73 -22.73
C HIS A 297 1.92 -7.19 -21.70
N GLU A 298 2.03 -8.44 -21.25
CA GLU A 298 1.20 -8.96 -20.16
C GLU A 298 1.38 -8.14 -18.88
N ALA A 299 2.62 -7.92 -18.45
CA ALA A 299 2.91 -7.16 -17.23
C ALA A 299 2.30 -5.75 -17.28
N ALA A 300 2.44 -5.05 -18.42
CA ALA A 300 1.86 -3.73 -18.62
C ALA A 300 0.32 -3.75 -18.59
N ALA A 301 -0.31 -4.71 -19.27
CA ALA A 301 -1.77 -4.82 -19.32
C ALA A 301 -2.38 -5.10 -17.94
N GLU A 302 -1.84 -6.09 -17.22
CA GLU A 302 -2.37 -6.48 -15.90
C GLU A 302 -2.18 -5.37 -14.86
N LEU A 303 -0.96 -4.83 -14.74
CA LEU A 303 -0.64 -3.84 -13.71
C LEU A 303 -1.31 -2.49 -13.97
N SER A 304 -1.42 -2.05 -15.23
CA SER A 304 -2.09 -0.78 -15.56
C SER A 304 -3.59 -0.87 -15.32
N MET A 305 -4.24 -1.96 -15.78
CA MET A 305 -5.68 -2.16 -15.60
C MET A 305 -6.04 -2.28 -14.12
N ALA A 306 -5.26 -3.06 -13.35
CA ALA A 306 -5.46 -3.21 -11.92
C ALA A 306 -5.41 -1.85 -11.18
N SER A 307 -4.44 -1.00 -11.53
CA SER A 307 -4.23 0.31 -10.90
C SER A 307 -5.33 1.31 -11.27
N VAL A 308 -5.60 1.45 -12.56
CA VAL A 308 -6.54 2.46 -13.09
C VAL A 308 -7.98 2.16 -12.70
N ILE A 309 -8.42 0.89 -12.74
CA ILE A 309 -9.80 0.57 -12.34
C ILE A 309 -10.01 0.86 -10.84
N THR A 310 -9.00 0.61 -10.00
CA THR A 310 -9.07 0.93 -8.57
C THR A 310 -9.21 2.41 -8.31
N GLU A 311 -8.43 3.24 -9.00
CA GLU A 311 -8.55 4.68 -8.88
C GLU A 311 -9.92 5.17 -9.36
N ARG A 312 -10.38 4.65 -10.49
CA ARG A 312 -11.68 4.92 -11.11
C ARG A 312 -12.84 4.57 -10.20
N GLU A 313 -12.81 3.40 -9.59
CA GLU A 313 -13.81 2.95 -8.62
C GLU A 313 -13.91 3.91 -7.42
N ARG A 314 -12.76 4.29 -6.86
CA ARG A 314 -12.69 5.24 -5.74
C ARG A 314 -13.22 6.63 -6.13
N ASN A 315 -12.79 7.14 -7.29
CA ASN A 315 -13.21 8.46 -7.77
C ASN A 315 -14.73 8.47 -8.07
N GLU A 316 -15.27 7.39 -8.61
CA GLU A 316 -16.70 7.29 -8.90
C GLU A 316 -17.55 7.17 -7.63
N ALA A 317 -17.11 6.37 -6.64
CA ALA A 317 -17.79 6.31 -5.35
C ALA A 317 -17.81 7.69 -4.66
N LEU A 318 -16.72 8.45 -4.77
CA LEU A 318 -16.63 9.81 -4.27
C LEU A 318 -17.54 10.79 -5.05
N ARG A 319 -17.66 10.63 -6.37
CA ARG A 319 -18.57 11.42 -7.21
C ARG A 319 -20.04 11.18 -6.82
N LEU A 320 -20.41 9.92 -6.60
CA LEU A 320 -21.77 9.54 -6.21
C LEU A 320 -22.12 10.08 -4.81
N TRP A 321 -21.19 9.97 -3.85
CA TRP A 321 -21.36 10.59 -2.53
C TRP A 321 -21.57 12.10 -2.62
N ALA A 322 -20.74 12.80 -3.42
CA ALA A 322 -20.80 14.25 -3.56
C ALA A 322 -22.05 14.78 -4.28
N ASN A 323 -22.78 13.92 -5.00
CA ASN A 323 -23.98 14.27 -5.76
C ASN A 323 -25.21 13.47 -5.26
N PRO A 324 -25.67 13.70 -4.01
CA PRO A 324 -26.90 13.10 -3.51
C PRO A 324 -28.14 13.62 -4.23
N GLU A 325 -29.27 12.91 -4.13
CA GLU A 325 -30.57 13.37 -4.67
C GLU A 325 -31.05 14.68 -4.03
N LEU A 326 -30.75 14.85 -2.73
CA LEU A 326 -31.00 16.07 -1.96
C LEU A 326 -29.69 16.63 -1.40
N PRO A 327 -29.49 17.95 -1.34
CA PRO A 327 -28.25 18.55 -0.84
C PRO A 327 -27.92 18.11 0.60
N HIS A 328 -26.62 17.91 0.87
CA HIS A 328 -26.14 17.63 2.21
C HIS A 328 -26.49 18.77 3.17
N GLN A 329 -26.62 18.44 4.45
CA GLN A 329 -26.92 19.40 5.50
C GLN A 329 -25.67 19.70 6.29
N ALA A 330 -25.48 20.95 6.70
CA ALA A 330 -24.33 21.32 7.49
C ALA A 330 -24.67 22.30 8.61
N THR A 331 -23.87 22.18 9.67
CA THR A 331 -23.82 23.08 10.80
C THR A 331 -22.44 23.73 10.85
N LEU A 332 -22.41 25.06 10.96
CA LEU A 332 -21.18 25.82 11.09
C LEU A 332 -20.78 25.95 12.56
N TYR A 333 -19.55 25.54 12.86
CA TYR A 333 -18.86 25.73 14.14
C TYR A 333 -17.72 26.73 13.94
N ALA A 334 -17.69 27.76 14.77
CA ALA A 334 -16.55 28.65 14.88
C ALA A 334 -15.68 28.14 16.05
N LEU A 335 -14.62 27.39 15.74
CA LEU A 335 -13.67 26.93 16.74
C LEU A 335 -12.50 27.92 16.79
N GLY A 336 -12.62 28.93 17.64
CA GLY A 336 -11.77 30.11 17.59
C GLY A 336 -11.97 30.83 16.26
N GLU A 337 -10.93 30.78 15.42
CA GLU A 337 -10.86 31.53 14.17
C GLU A 337 -10.89 30.64 12.91
N LEU A 338 -11.00 29.32 13.10
CA LEU A 338 -11.12 28.35 12.01
C LEU A 338 -12.58 27.94 11.83
N PRO A 339 -13.16 28.17 10.64
CA PRO A 339 -14.51 27.72 10.40
C PRO A 339 -14.54 26.24 10.12
N LEU A 340 -15.28 25.50 10.94
CA LEU A 340 -15.48 24.08 10.79
C LEU A 340 -16.95 23.81 10.44
N LEU A 341 -17.18 23.00 9.43
CA LEU A 341 -18.49 22.52 9.03
C LEU A 341 -18.66 21.09 9.53
N GLY A 342 -19.65 20.84 10.38
CA GLY A 342 -20.16 19.49 10.61
C GLY A 342 -21.20 19.19 9.54
N ILE A 343 -21.00 18.13 8.76
CA ILE A 343 -21.84 17.75 7.62
C ILE A 343 -22.58 16.44 7.95
N ASP A 344 -23.90 16.46 7.76
CA ASP A 344 -24.77 15.29 7.81
C ASP A 344 -25.11 14.88 6.37
N PHE A 345 -24.81 13.62 6.03
CA PHE A 345 -25.03 13.11 4.70
C PHE A 345 -26.53 12.91 4.44
N LYS A 346 -26.92 13.23 3.21
CA LYS A 346 -28.21 12.82 2.65
C LYS A 346 -28.03 11.51 1.92
N ASP A 347 -29.14 10.84 1.65
CA ASP A 347 -29.11 9.59 0.89
C ASP A 347 -28.43 9.82 -0.47
N TYR A 348 -27.38 9.05 -0.70
CA TYR A 348 -26.62 9.02 -1.94
C TYR A 348 -26.58 7.58 -2.46
N HIS A 349 -26.43 7.43 -3.77
CA HIS A 349 -26.30 6.11 -4.36
C HIS A 349 -24.92 5.53 -4.04
N LEU A 350 -24.90 4.30 -3.52
CA LEU A 350 -23.66 3.53 -3.43
C LEU A 350 -23.36 2.87 -4.77
N LEU A 351 -22.08 2.82 -5.12
CA LEU A 351 -21.63 1.96 -6.21
C LEU A 351 -21.95 0.50 -5.83
N GLU A 352 -22.69 -0.21 -6.67
CA GLU A 352 -23.15 -1.56 -6.33
C GLU A 352 -21.96 -2.51 -6.11
N GLY A 353 -22.04 -3.34 -5.07
CA GLY A 353 -20.89 -4.09 -4.55
C GLY A 353 -20.20 -3.42 -3.36
N MET A 354 -20.29 -2.10 -3.26
CA MET A 354 -19.89 -1.42 -2.03
C MET A 354 -20.98 -1.56 -0.98
N LYS A 355 -20.62 -2.14 0.17
CA LYS A 355 -21.49 -2.17 1.35
C LYS A 355 -21.54 -0.83 2.07
N GLN A 356 -20.52 0.00 1.89
CA GLN A 356 -20.31 1.26 2.59
C GLN A 356 -19.31 2.12 1.82
N PHE A 357 -19.47 3.44 1.88
CA PHE A 357 -18.50 4.40 1.39
C PHE A 357 -17.81 5.07 2.59
N ALA A 358 -16.49 5.17 2.53
CA ALA A 358 -15.70 5.90 3.52
C ALA A 358 -15.03 7.07 2.85
N LEU A 359 -15.25 8.27 3.39
CA LEU A 359 -14.60 9.46 2.88
C LEU A 359 -13.08 9.36 2.96
N PRO A 360 -12.35 9.75 1.91
CA PRO A 360 -10.90 9.85 1.99
C PRO A 360 -10.49 10.80 3.12
N GLU A 361 -9.54 10.37 3.95
CA GLU A 361 -8.93 11.27 4.94
C GLU A 361 -8.28 12.45 4.22
N HIS A 362 -8.51 13.66 4.72
CA HIS A 362 -7.98 14.89 4.13
C HIS A 362 -8.39 15.11 2.67
N LEU A 363 -9.59 14.64 2.28
CA LEU A 363 -10.23 15.01 1.02
C LEU A 363 -10.32 16.54 0.92
N TYR A 364 -9.73 17.11 -0.13
CA TYR A 364 -9.96 18.51 -0.49
C TYR A 364 -11.24 18.59 -1.32
N ALA A 365 -12.02 19.63 -1.07
CA ALA A 365 -13.24 19.88 -1.81
C ALA A 365 -13.57 21.37 -1.82
N ASP A 366 -14.26 21.80 -2.87
CA ASP A 366 -14.94 23.08 -2.86
C ASP A 366 -16.37 22.88 -2.31
N ILE A 367 -16.74 23.64 -1.30
CA ILE A 367 -18.04 23.62 -0.64
C ILE A 367 -18.85 24.79 -1.17
N ILE A 368 -19.97 24.49 -1.80
CA ILE A 368 -20.85 25.47 -2.44
C ILE A 368 -22.10 25.63 -1.57
N ILE A 369 -22.32 26.85 -1.07
CA ILE A 369 -23.43 27.17 -0.16
C ILE A 369 -24.44 28.06 -0.88
N PHE A 370 -25.72 27.74 -0.71
CA PHE A 370 -26.84 28.47 -1.29
C PHE A 370 -27.46 29.39 -0.24
N LEU A 371 -27.18 30.68 -0.34
CA LEU A 371 -27.77 31.70 0.53
C LEU A 371 -28.98 32.36 -0.17
N PRO A 372 -30.14 32.50 0.49
CA PRO A 372 -31.31 33.16 -0.09
C PRO A 372 -31.02 34.61 -0.47
N GLY A 373 -31.17 34.92 -1.76
CA GLY A 373 -31.04 36.29 -2.28
C GLY A 373 -29.61 36.73 -2.61
N THR A 374 -28.62 35.83 -2.58
CA THR A 374 -27.24 36.09 -3.05
C THR A 374 -26.80 35.02 -4.07
N GLU A 375 -25.68 35.25 -4.75
CA GLU A 375 -25.04 34.23 -5.62
C GLU A 375 -24.50 33.03 -4.80
N GLU A 376 -24.20 31.93 -5.50
CA GLU A 376 -23.54 30.75 -4.91
C GLU A 376 -22.18 31.15 -4.34
N ILE A 377 -21.93 30.80 -3.08
CA ILE A 377 -20.64 31.08 -2.43
C ILE A 377 -19.85 29.78 -2.36
N GLU A 378 -18.65 29.79 -2.92
CA GLU A 378 -17.72 28.66 -2.96
C GLU A 378 -16.60 28.85 -1.93
N PHE A 379 -16.44 27.87 -1.04
CA PHE A 379 -15.36 27.81 -0.06
C PHE A 379 -14.49 26.59 -0.32
N ALA A 380 -13.18 26.76 -0.49
CA ALA A 380 -12.26 25.63 -0.44
C ALA A 380 -12.24 25.07 0.99
N ALA A 381 -12.24 23.76 1.13
CA ALA A 381 -12.22 23.08 2.41
C ALA A 381 -11.49 21.74 2.34
N PHE A 382 -11.12 21.18 3.48
CA PHE A 382 -10.62 19.81 3.56
C PHE A 382 -11.31 19.00 4.67
N HIS A 383 -11.49 17.72 4.41
CA HIS A 383 -12.08 16.77 5.33
C HIS A 383 -11.18 16.58 6.56
N TYR A 384 -11.75 16.85 7.73
CA TYR A 384 -11.13 16.67 9.01
C TYR A 384 -11.76 15.47 9.74
N PRO A 385 -11.00 14.40 9.98
CA PRO A 385 -11.57 13.15 10.48
C PRO A 385 -11.99 13.19 11.97
N ASN A 386 -11.61 14.21 12.74
CA ASN A 386 -11.71 14.18 14.21
C ASN A 386 -12.53 15.35 14.82
N GLY A 387 -13.86 15.31 14.84
CA GLY A 387 -14.67 16.34 15.54
C GLY A 387 -14.64 16.28 17.08
N LEU A 388 -13.46 16.08 17.70
CA LEU A 388 -13.31 15.93 19.15
C LEU A 388 -13.98 17.08 19.92
N GLY A 389 -14.96 16.74 20.76
CA GLY A 389 -15.72 17.70 21.58
C GLY A 389 -16.89 18.40 20.88
N LEU A 390 -17.17 18.11 19.61
CA LEU A 390 -18.29 18.69 18.85
C LEU A 390 -19.50 17.75 18.78
N PRO A 391 -20.72 18.28 18.56
CA PRO A 391 -21.90 17.46 18.30
C PRO A 391 -21.67 16.53 17.12
N LYS A 392 -22.18 15.30 17.22
CA LYS A 392 -21.94 14.22 16.24
C LYS A 392 -22.51 14.58 14.86
N HIS A 393 -21.65 14.51 13.85
CA HIS A 393 -21.97 14.61 12.41
C HIS A 393 -21.34 13.43 11.64
N ASP A 394 -21.71 13.26 10.37
CA ASP A 394 -21.14 12.20 9.51
C ASP A 394 -19.70 12.51 9.07
N ALA A 395 -19.36 13.79 8.86
CA ALA A 395 -17.99 14.26 8.64
C ALA A 395 -17.80 15.72 9.06
N TYR A 396 -16.55 16.12 9.27
CA TYR A 396 -16.20 17.53 9.50
C TYR A 396 -15.31 18.05 8.38
N PHE A 397 -15.50 19.30 7.99
CA PHE A 397 -14.68 19.97 6.98
C PHE A 397 -14.21 21.32 7.50
N VAL A 398 -12.91 21.61 7.36
CA VAL A 398 -12.36 22.92 7.71
C VAL A 398 -12.40 23.79 6.48
N ILE A 399 -13.06 24.94 6.58
CA ILE A 399 -13.03 25.94 5.51
C ILE A 399 -11.64 26.57 5.47
N THR A 400 -11.02 26.46 4.30
CA THR A 400 -9.73 27.02 3.96
C THR A 400 -9.86 27.93 2.76
N SER A 401 -10.80 28.88 2.75
CA SER A 401 -10.74 30.05 1.87
C SER A 401 -11.50 31.17 2.57
N GLY A 402 -10.74 32.08 3.18
CA GLY A 402 -11.28 33.15 4.00
C GLY A 402 -11.40 34.41 3.19
N ASP A 403 -12.28 34.44 2.17
CA ASP A 403 -12.83 35.75 1.82
C ASP A 403 -13.62 36.20 3.05
N GLY A 404 -12.98 37.05 3.86
CA GLY A 404 -13.55 37.49 5.13
C GLY A 404 -14.92 38.14 4.94
N ILE A 405 -15.23 38.69 3.75
CA ILE A 405 -16.55 39.25 3.43
C ILE A 405 -17.57 38.13 3.31
N ASN A 406 -17.33 37.15 2.46
CA ASN A 406 -18.25 36.01 2.25
C ASN A 406 -18.40 35.16 3.50
N PHE A 407 -17.32 34.95 4.25
CA PHE A 407 -17.34 34.23 5.51
C PHE A 407 -18.19 34.96 6.58
N ARG A 408 -18.03 36.29 6.70
CA ARG A 408 -18.84 37.11 7.62
C ARG A 408 -20.31 37.14 7.20
N GLN A 409 -20.60 37.17 5.90
CA GLN A 409 -21.96 37.09 5.38
C GLN A 409 -22.62 35.75 5.74
N MET A 410 -21.91 34.62 5.57
CA MET A 410 -22.38 33.31 5.99
C MET A 410 -22.66 33.24 7.50
N CYS A 411 -21.73 33.70 8.34
CA CYS A 411 -21.92 33.70 9.80
C CYS A 411 -23.16 34.51 10.23
N ARG A 412 -23.39 35.67 9.60
CA ARG A 412 -24.59 36.49 9.83
C ARG A 412 -25.87 35.79 9.41
N TYR A 413 -25.85 35.12 8.25
CA TYR A 413 -27.01 34.42 7.73
C TYR A 413 -27.42 33.23 8.62
N VAL A 414 -26.45 32.39 9.00
CA VAL A 414 -26.67 31.19 9.82
C VAL A 414 -26.93 31.54 11.30
N LYS A 415 -26.83 32.82 11.67
CA LYS A 415 -26.89 33.32 13.05
C LYS A 415 -25.94 32.55 13.98
N ALA A 416 -24.78 32.17 13.46
CA ALA A 416 -23.76 31.51 14.26
C ALA A 416 -23.21 32.52 15.26
N GLU A 417 -23.53 32.36 16.54
CA GLU A 417 -22.77 33.04 17.60
C GLU A 417 -21.34 32.51 17.54
N LEU A 418 -20.37 33.41 17.35
CA LEU A 418 -18.94 33.09 17.46
C LEU A 418 -18.70 32.63 18.90
N THR A 419 -18.71 31.31 19.13
CA THR A 419 -18.40 30.74 20.43
C THR A 419 -16.89 30.83 20.65
N ASP A 420 -16.47 31.74 21.53
CA ASP A 420 -15.10 31.82 22.05
C ASP A 420 -14.78 30.57 22.89
N LEU A 421 -14.40 29.47 22.23
CA LEU A 421 -13.79 28.31 22.88
C LEU A 421 -12.30 28.58 23.07
N LYS A 422 -11.95 29.47 24.02
CA LYS A 422 -10.57 29.53 24.51
C LYS A 422 -10.23 28.22 25.23
N ALA A 423 -9.07 27.68 24.88
CA ALA A 423 -8.31 26.61 25.52
C ALA A 423 -8.88 26.09 26.87
N GLY A 424 -9.43 24.87 26.86
CA GLY A 424 -9.56 24.04 28.06
C GLY A 424 -10.79 24.26 28.95
N ASN A 425 -11.79 25.06 28.56
CA ASN A 425 -13.06 25.09 29.29
C ASN A 425 -14.05 24.04 28.75
N PRO A 426 -14.74 23.28 29.62
CA PRO A 426 -15.74 22.31 29.18
C PRO A 426 -16.91 23.02 28.50
N VAL A 427 -17.40 22.42 27.42
CA VAL A 427 -18.67 22.78 26.77
C VAL A 427 -19.74 22.96 27.87
N PRO A 428 -20.52 24.04 27.87
CA PRO A 428 -21.56 24.23 28.88
C PRO A 428 -22.45 22.98 28.94
N LYS A 429 -22.58 22.38 30.13
CA LYS A 429 -23.32 21.13 30.40
C LYS A 429 -24.76 21.15 29.87
N HIS A 430 -25.30 22.33 29.60
CA HIS A 430 -26.48 22.55 28.79
C HIS A 430 -26.18 23.68 27.80
N PRO A 431 -25.99 23.40 26.49
CA PRO A 431 -26.02 24.45 25.49
C PRO A 431 -27.40 25.11 25.63
N ARG A 432 -27.43 26.43 25.86
CA ARG A 432 -28.69 27.15 25.66
C ARG A 432 -29.14 26.81 24.25
N THR A 433 -30.35 26.27 24.15
CA THR A 433 -30.98 25.82 22.91
C THR A 433 -31.27 26.99 21.97
N THR A 434 -30.23 27.66 21.48
CA THR A 434 -30.30 28.37 20.21
C THR A 434 -30.13 27.27 19.18
N LYS A 435 -31.24 26.84 18.55
CA LYS A 435 -31.21 25.92 17.40
C LYS A 435 -30.22 26.49 16.38
N GLN A 436 -28.99 25.98 16.33
CA GLN A 436 -28.07 26.28 15.24
C GLN A 436 -28.78 25.86 13.95
N GLN A 437 -28.89 26.80 13.00
CA GLN A 437 -29.62 26.55 11.78
C GLN A 437 -28.77 25.69 10.86
N SER A 438 -29.23 24.47 10.61
CA SER A 438 -28.71 23.64 9.52
C SER A 438 -29.02 24.30 8.18
N PHE A 439 -28.08 24.23 7.24
CA PHE A 439 -28.24 24.76 5.88
C PHE A 439 -27.78 23.75 4.83
N GLU A 440 -28.25 23.94 3.60
CA GLU A 440 -27.91 23.09 2.45
C GLU A 440 -26.57 23.48 1.84
N LEU A 441 -25.79 22.47 1.46
CA LEU A 441 -24.57 22.67 0.69
C LEU A 441 -24.41 21.60 -0.40
N LYS A 442 -23.60 21.92 -1.41
CA LYS A 442 -23.03 20.96 -2.36
C LYS A 442 -21.52 20.86 -2.12
N ILE A 443 -20.96 19.70 -2.44
CA ILE A 443 -19.54 19.43 -2.30
C ILE A 443 -19.00 19.07 -3.68
N LYS A 444 -17.90 19.70 -4.07
CA LYS A 444 -17.15 19.40 -5.29
C LYS A 444 -15.79 18.83 -4.90
N PRO A 445 -15.65 17.49 -4.83
CA PRO A 445 -14.42 16.85 -4.37
C PRO A 445 -13.29 17.05 -5.38
N HIS A 446 -12.08 17.21 -4.87
CA HIS A 446 -10.85 17.19 -5.67
C HIS A 446 -10.33 15.76 -5.76
N TYR A 447 -10.25 15.22 -6.97
CA TYR A 447 -9.78 13.86 -7.20
C TYR A 447 -8.24 13.78 -7.14
N ASN A 448 -7.71 12.83 -6.37
CA ASN A 448 -6.26 12.62 -6.26
C ASN A 448 -5.79 11.48 -7.17
N SER A 449 -5.33 11.83 -8.36
CA SER A 449 -4.81 10.87 -9.34
C SER A 449 -3.28 10.75 -9.35
N PHE A 450 -2.56 11.44 -8.46
CA PHE A 450 -1.09 11.50 -8.49
C PHE A 450 -0.44 10.12 -8.46
N THR A 451 -0.85 9.26 -7.52
CA THR A 451 -0.29 7.91 -7.38
C THR A 451 -0.55 7.08 -8.64
N CYS A 452 -1.78 7.09 -9.18
CA CYS A 452 -2.12 6.33 -10.38
C CYS A 452 -1.35 6.80 -11.62
N HIS A 453 -1.24 8.12 -11.84
CA HIS A 453 -0.41 8.67 -12.91
C HIS A 453 1.07 8.25 -12.74
N GLY A 454 1.59 8.29 -11.51
CA GLY A 454 2.92 7.80 -11.18
C GLY A 454 3.10 6.30 -11.49
N GLN A 455 2.10 5.48 -11.20
CA GLN A 455 2.09 4.05 -11.51
C GLN A 455 2.10 3.79 -13.02
N LEU A 456 1.25 4.47 -13.78
CA LEU A 456 1.22 4.35 -15.24
C LEU A 456 2.56 4.77 -15.86
N LYS A 457 3.14 5.89 -15.40
CA LYS A 457 4.45 6.33 -15.88
C LYS A 457 5.57 5.35 -15.52
N THR A 458 5.48 4.73 -14.34
CA THR A 458 6.41 3.68 -13.90
C THR A 458 6.35 2.48 -14.84
N LEU A 459 5.16 2.01 -15.22
CA LEU A 459 4.99 0.88 -16.15
C LEU A 459 5.52 1.20 -17.55
N GLU A 460 5.26 2.41 -18.04
CA GLU A 460 5.81 2.88 -19.32
C GLU A 460 7.35 2.80 -19.35
N LEU A 461 8.00 3.30 -18.29
CA LEU A 461 9.46 3.30 -18.18
C LEU A 461 10.04 1.92 -17.91
N LEU A 462 9.37 1.11 -17.09
CA LEU A 462 9.80 -0.23 -16.71
C LEU A 462 9.82 -1.18 -17.92
N CYS A 463 8.83 -1.06 -18.81
CA CYS A 463 8.74 -1.91 -20.00
C CYS A 463 9.49 -1.35 -21.23
N HIS A 464 10.11 -0.17 -21.12
CA HIS A 464 10.85 0.45 -22.21
C HIS A 464 12.20 -0.24 -22.46
N LYS A 465 12.55 -0.48 -23.74
CA LYS A 465 13.86 -1.01 -24.14
C LYS A 465 14.95 0.07 -23.92
N GLY A 466 15.86 -0.15 -22.97
CA GLY A 466 16.92 0.81 -22.63
C GLY A 466 17.51 0.53 -21.26
N THR A 467 17.77 1.59 -20.47
CA THR A 467 18.38 1.51 -19.13
C THR A 467 17.71 0.50 -18.18
N ASN A 468 16.39 0.30 -18.32
CA ASN A 468 15.62 -0.58 -17.44
C ASN A 468 15.61 -2.05 -17.89
N GLN A 469 16.22 -2.38 -19.02
CA GLN A 469 16.18 -3.73 -19.60
C GLN A 469 16.75 -4.81 -18.66
N ARG A 470 17.72 -4.47 -17.81
CA ARG A 470 18.24 -5.38 -16.77
C ARG A 470 17.16 -5.88 -15.80
N TRP A 471 16.11 -5.09 -15.59
CA TRP A 471 15.03 -5.45 -14.66
C TRP A 471 13.98 -6.37 -15.28
N HIS A 472 13.98 -6.56 -16.60
CA HIS A 472 12.92 -7.31 -17.28
C HIS A 472 12.86 -8.77 -16.82
N ARG A 473 13.99 -9.43 -16.57
CA ARG A 473 13.97 -10.83 -16.06
C ARG A 473 13.39 -10.92 -14.66
N VAL A 474 13.71 -9.96 -13.79
CA VAL A 474 13.13 -9.86 -12.44
C VAL A 474 11.63 -9.57 -12.53
N LEU A 475 11.21 -8.64 -13.40
CA LEU A 475 9.80 -8.34 -13.64
C LEU A 475 9.04 -9.59 -14.11
N LEU A 476 9.51 -10.26 -15.16
CA LEU A 476 8.87 -11.45 -15.71
C LEU A 476 8.87 -12.62 -14.71
N ASN A 477 9.84 -12.67 -13.78
CA ASN A 477 9.96 -13.69 -12.74
C ASN A 477 10.11 -15.10 -13.33
N GLN A 478 10.90 -15.16 -14.40
CA GLN A 478 11.26 -16.36 -15.15
C GLN A 478 12.80 -16.52 -15.14
N GLN A 479 13.29 -17.76 -15.28
CA GLN A 479 14.72 -18.08 -15.49
C GLN A 479 15.71 -17.37 -14.54
N HIS A 480 15.47 -17.46 -13.23
CA HIS A 480 16.29 -16.74 -12.21
C HIS A 480 17.77 -17.12 -12.19
N ASP A 481 18.10 -18.33 -12.64
CA ASP A 481 19.45 -18.85 -12.80
C ASP A 481 20.27 -18.08 -13.85
N THR A 482 19.59 -17.45 -14.81
CA THR A 482 20.22 -16.65 -15.87
C THR A 482 20.45 -15.18 -15.48
N ILE A 483 19.98 -14.75 -14.31
CA ILE A 483 20.13 -13.37 -13.81
C ILE A 483 21.57 -13.17 -13.35
N ALA A 484 22.22 -12.09 -13.80
CA ALA A 484 23.61 -11.83 -13.49
C ALA A 484 23.81 -11.54 -11.99
N ARG A 485 24.96 -11.91 -11.44
CA ARG A 485 25.34 -11.60 -10.06
C ARG A 485 26.13 -10.31 -10.06
N VAL A 486 25.60 -9.29 -9.39
CA VAL A 486 26.19 -7.96 -9.33
C VAL A 486 26.71 -7.71 -7.92
N ASP A 487 27.91 -7.16 -7.85
CA ASP A 487 28.47 -6.61 -6.63
C ASP A 487 28.08 -5.14 -6.52
N VAL A 488 27.21 -4.84 -5.57
CA VAL A 488 26.61 -3.50 -5.40
C VAL A 488 27.61 -2.51 -4.78
N THR A 489 28.73 -2.97 -4.21
CA THR A 489 29.74 -2.09 -3.60
C THR A 489 30.83 -1.64 -4.56
N LYS A 490 30.88 -2.23 -5.78
CA LYS A 490 31.87 -1.86 -6.79
C LYS A 490 31.57 -0.50 -7.41
N ASP A 491 32.62 0.19 -7.86
CA ASP A 491 32.58 1.57 -8.37
C ASP A 491 32.23 2.61 -7.28
N ALA A 492 32.48 2.31 -6.00
CA ALA A 492 32.35 3.27 -4.93
C ALA A 492 33.39 4.40 -5.09
N ASP A 493 32.99 5.64 -4.83
CA ASP A 493 33.83 6.84 -5.01
C ASP A 493 34.59 7.16 -3.71
N VAL A 494 35.31 6.16 -3.18
CA VAL A 494 36.09 6.24 -1.95
C VAL A 494 37.39 5.44 -2.05
N SER A 495 38.38 5.78 -1.23
CA SER A 495 39.63 5.02 -1.17
C SER A 495 39.41 3.61 -0.58
N GLU A 496 40.27 2.65 -0.94
CA GLU A 496 40.21 1.27 -0.39
C GLU A 496 40.22 1.26 1.15
N LYS A 497 40.95 2.20 1.76
CA LYS A 497 41.01 2.35 3.22
C LYS A 497 39.66 2.80 3.80
N GLU A 498 39.00 3.78 3.17
CA GLU A 498 37.67 4.25 3.60
C GLU A 498 36.60 3.17 3.40
N GLU A 499 36.68 2.40 2.32
CA GLU A 499 35.81 1.25 2.09
C GLU A 499 35.98 0.18 3.19
N GLU A 500 37.22 -0.16 3.55
CA GLU A 500 37.52 -1.11 4.62
C GLU A 500 37.03 -0.60 5.99
N GLU A 501 37.22 0.69 6.28
CA GLU A 501 36.71 1.32 7.50
C GLU A 501 35.17 1.32 7.56
N ALA A 502 34.50 1.64 6.44
CA ALA A 502 33.05 1.60 6.34
C ALA A 502 32.51 0.17 6.54
N TYR A 503 33.17 -0.83 5.95
CA TYR A 503 32.78 -2.24 6.11
C TYR A 503 33.05 -2.74 7.55
N LYS A 504 34.17 -2.36 8.17
CA LYS A 504 34.43 -2.66 9.59
C LYS A 504 33.35 -2.08 10.50
N GLN A 505 32.88 -0.85 10.21
CA GLN A 505 31.77 -0.27 10.95
C GLN A 505 30.47 -1.04 10.73
N LEU A 506 30.16 -1.45 9.50
CA LEU A 506 28.99 -2.29 9.21
C LEU A 506 29.00 -3.58 10.02
N VAL A 507 30.12 -4.31 10.03
CA VAL A 507 30.25 -5.58 10.78
C VAL A 507 30.20 -5.36 12.30
N ASN A 508 30.75 -4.25 12.80
CA ASN A 508 30.77 -3.94 14.23
C ASN A 508 29.53 -3.17 14.72
N PHE A 509 28.59 -2.86 13.83
CA PHE A 509 27.39 -2.08 14.14
C PHE A 509 26.56 -2.71 15.28
N MET A 510 26.42 -4.03 15.26
CA MET A 510 25.85 -4.84 16.34
C MET A 510 26.30 -6.30 16.17
N PRO A 511 26.13 -7.19 17.18
CA PRO A 511 26.46 -8.60 17.03
C PRO A 511 25.49 -9.29 16.07
N TRP A 512 25.84 -9.33 14.78
CA TRP A 512 25.06 -9.96 13.73
C TRP A 512 25.04 -11.49 13.88
N ASN A 513 23.86 -12.09 13.72
CA ASN A 513 23.76 -13.55 13.59
C ASN A 513 24.11 -14.01 12.16
N ALA A 514 24.20 -15.33 11.95
CA ALA A 514 24.58 -15.89 10.65
C ALA A 514 23.65 -15.48 9.49
N GLU A 515 22.34 -15.40 9.74
CA GLU A 515 21.33 -15.03 8.74
C GLU A 515 21.46 -13.54 8.35
N GLN A 516 21.75 -12.68 9.33
CA GLN A 516 22.00 -11.25 9.14
C GLN A 516 23.33 -11.01 8.40
N MET A 517 24.38 -11.78 8.72
CA MET A 517 25.64 -11.76 7.98
C MET A 517 25.47 -12.24 6.54
N GLU A 518 24.58 -13.20 6.27
CA GLU A 518 24.23 -13.61 4.91
C GLU A 518 23.63 -12.45 4.09
N VAL A 519 22.82 -11.59 4.73
CA VAL A 519 22.33 -10.36 4.09
C VAL A 519 23.49 -9.43 3.76
N ILE A 520 24.36 -9.15 4.73
CA ILE A 520 25.52 -8.25 4.57
C ILE A 520 26.44 -8.74 3.45
N GLU A 521 26.80 -10.02 3.41
CA GLU A 521 27.64 -10.56 2.32
C GLU A 521 26.88 -10.69 0.99
N GLY A 522 25.56 -10.82 1.04
CA GLY A 522 24.72 -10.98 -0.14
C GLY A 522 24.70 -9.76 -1.06
N ILE A 523 25.01 -8.55 -0.55
CA ILE A 523 25.08 -7.32 -1.36
C ILE A 523 26.14 -7.40 -2.47
N ARG A 524 27.18 -8.24 -2.29
CA ARG A 524 28.26 -8.44 -3.26
C ARG A 524 27.91 -9.40 -4.41
N LYS A 525 26.73 -10.04 -4.34
CA LYS A 525 26.29 -11.08 -5.29
C LYS A 525 24.77 -11.05 -5.52
N ALA A 526 24.21 -9.84 -5.50
CA ALA A 526 22.78 -9.62 -5.67
C ALA A 526 22.35 -9.86 -7.14
N PRO A 527 21.30 -10.67 -7.40
CA PRO A 527 20.75 -10.86 -8.76
C PRO A 527 20.35 -9.52 -9.40
N ASP A 528 21.06 -9.10 -10.46
CA ASP A 528 20.96 -7.79 -11.11
C ASP A 528 20.93 -6.60 -10.12
N GLY A 529 21.61 -6.76 -8.98
CA GLY A 529 21.65 -5.75 -7.92
C GLY A 529 20.42 -5.73 -6.99
N MET A 530 19.48 -6.67 -7.12
CA MET A 530 18.31 -6.78 -6.22
C MET A 530 18.49 -7.86 -5.15
N GLN A 531 18.34 -7.48 -3.88
CA GLN A 531 18.34 -8.40 -2.74
C GLN A 531 16.98 -8.37 -2.04
N VAL A 532 16.39 -9.56 -1.85
CA VAL A 532 15.13 -9.72 -1.10
C VAL A 532 15.46 -10.32 0.27
N VAL A 533 14.97 -9.67 1.33
CA VAL A 533 15.15 -10.10 2.71
C VAL A 533 13.77 -10.27 3.36
N LEU A 534 13.41 -11.51 3.63
CA LEU A 534 12.16 -11.84 4.31
C LEU A 534 12.45 -12.25 5.75
N GLY A 535 11.68 -11.74 6.69
CA GLY A 535 11.89 -12.07 8.10
C GLY A 535 10.71 -11.68 8.95
N PRO A 536 10.34 -12.48 9.95
CA PRO A 536 9.25 -12.13 10.85
C PRO A 536 9.51 -10.88 11.70
N ALA A 537 8.50 -10.52 12.49
CA ALA A 537 8.62 -9.48 13.51
C ALA A 537 9.80 -9.77 14.47
N GLY A 538 10.69 -8.79 14.66
CA GLY A 538 11.79 -8.92 15.64
C GLY A 538 13.07 -9.60 15.14
N THR A 539 13.22 -9.89 13.84
CA THR A 539 14.44 -10.52 13.30
C THR A 539 15.56 -9.55 12.91
N GLY A 540 15.40 -8.24 13.19
CA GLY A 540 16.42 -7.22 12.93
C GLY A 540 16.45 -6.66 11.51
N LYS A 541 15.39 -6.82 10.70
CA LYS A 541 15.28 -6.24 9.34
C LYS A 541 15.59 -4.74 9.30
N THR A 542 14.95 -3.96 10.16
CA THR A 542 15.13 -2.50 10.15
C THR A 542 16.52 -2.09 10.64
N SER A 543 17.14 -2.85 11.55
CA SER A 543 18.55 -2.65 11.96
C SER A 543 19.53 -2.96 10.83
N LEU A 544 19.28 -4.02 10.05
CA LEU A 544 20.05 -4.31 8.84
C LEU A 544 19.94 -3.18 7.82
N GLN A 545 18.72 -2.68 7.58
CA GLN A 545 18.50 -1.55 6.68
C GLN A 545 19.28 -0.32 7.14
N GLU A 546 19.25 0.01 8.43
CA GLU A 546 20.02 1.12 9.01
C GLU A 546 21.52 1.00 8.75
N ALA A 547 22.10 -0.16 9.08
CA ALA A 547 23.52 -0.40 8.96
C ALA A 547 23.96 -0.38 7.49
N LEU A 548 23.20 -1.02 6.59
CA LEU A 548 23.48 -1.04 5.16
C LEU A 548 23.31 0.34 4.52
N ALA A 549 22.26 1.08 4.86
CA ALA A 549 22.03 2.43 4.36
C ALA A 549 23.17 3.38 4.73
N THR A 550 23.60 3.33 6.00
CA THR A 550 24.78 4.05 6.48
C THR A 550 26.04 3.63 5.73
N TYR A 551 26.27 2.32 5.55
CA TYR A 551 27.43 1.80 4.82
C TYR A 551 27.50 2.36 3.40
N PHE A 552 26.42 2.24 2.60
CA PHE A 552 26.41 2.77 1.23
C PHE A 552 26.50 4.29 1.16
N TRP A 553 25.96 5.00 2.15
CA TRP A 553 26.18 6.45 2.27
C TRP A 553 27.65 6.78 2.53
N ARG A 554 28.38 6.00 3.34
CA ARG A 554 29.83 6.19 3.52
C ARG A 554 30.62 5.88 2.26
N LEU A 555 30.14 4.98 1.40
CA LEU A 555 30.74 4.67 0.09
C LEU A 555 30.53 5.75 -1.00
N GLY A 556 29.93 6.90 -0.66
CA GLY A 556 29.71 7.98 -1.63
C GLY A 556 28.38 7.90 -2.39
N TYR A 557 27.59 6.84 -2.23
CA TYR A 557 26.30 6.72 -2.93
C TYR A 557 25.21 7.60 -2.35
N HIS A 558 24.21 7.90 -3.18
CA HIS A 558 22.91 8.37 -2.73
C HIS A 558 22.10 7.18 -2.20
N VAL A 559 21.35 7.41 -1.14
CA VAL A 559 20.50 6.42 -0.47
C VAL A 559 19.07 6.94 -0.48
N LEU A 560 18.18 6.17 -1.10
CA LEU A 560 16.75 6.42 -1.08
C LEU A 560 16.08 5.33 -0.26
N ALA A 561 15.65 5.66 0.95
CA ALA A 561 15.00 4.72 1.86
C ALA A 561 13.50 4.96 1.91
N LEU A 562 12.72 3.91 1.68
CA LEU A 562 11.30 3.99 1.38
C LEU A 562 10.50 3.08 2.28
N ALA A 563 9.22 3.42 2.44
CA ALA A 563 8.24 2.57 3.09
C ALA A 563 6.84 2.79 2.49
N PRO A 564 5.90 1.82 2.62
CA PRO A 564 4.56 1.92 2.03
C PRO A 564 3.65 2.98 2.67
N ALA A 565 3.91 3.37 3.92
CA ALA A 565 3.10 4.35 4.64
C ALA A 565 3.96 5.35 5.42
N ASN A 566 3.39 6.54 5.68
CA ASN A 566 4.08 7.59 6.42
C ASN A 566 4.53 7.13 7.81
N SER A 567 3.72 6.37 8.55
CA SER A 567 4.13 5.83 9.85
C SER A 567 5.33 4.90 9.80
N ASN A 568 5.47 4.15 8.70
CA ASN A 568 6.63 3.29 8.48
C ASN A 568 7.86 4.13 8.17
N ALA A 569 7.74 5.14 7.30
CA ALA A 569 8.83 6.07 6.99
C ALA A 569 9.29 6.87 8.22
N ASP A 570 8.35 7.35 9.04
CA ASP A 570 8.66 8.12 10.25
C ASP A 570 9.28 7.25 11.35
N HIS A 571 8.93 5.96 11.39
CA HIS A 571 9.61 5.00 12.24
C HIS A 571 11.07 4.81 11.79
N LEU A 572 11.30 4.62 10.49
CA LEU A 572 12.63 4.52 9.90
C LEU A 572 13.48 5.77 10.19
N THR A 573 12.93 6.97 10.00
CA THR A 573 13.61 8.24 10.32
C THR A 573 14.04 8.31 11.78
N ARG A 574 13.17 7.93 12.72
CA ARG A 574 13.50 7.93 14.16
C ARG A 574 14.61 6.94 14.51
N LEU A 575 14.73 5.84 13.78
CA LEU A 575 15.83 4.90 14.00
C LEU A 575 17.16 5.51 13.53
N MET A 576 17.21 6.07 12.32
CA MET A 576 18.41 6.72 11.81
C MET A 576 18.94 7.83 12.72
N LEU A 577 18.04 8.58 13.38
CA LEU A 577 18.40 9.63 14.33
C LEU A 577 19.06 9.10 15.61
N LYS A 578 18.73 7.89 16.07
CA LYS A 578 19.24 7.35 17.34
C LYS A 578 20.71 6.97 17.28
N GLN A 579 21.18 6.53 16.12
CA GLN A 579 22.55 6.06 15.94
C GLN A 579 23.47 7.10 15.31
N ALA A 580 22.98 8.35 15.14
CA ALA A 580 23.59 9.44 14.37
C ALA A 580 25.09 9.29 14.16
N VAL A 581 25.46 8.77 12.99
CA VAL A 581 26.84 8.73 12.52
C VAL A 581 27.30 10.16 12.29
N GLU A 582 28.49 10.50 12.76
CA GLU A 582 29.05 11.84 12.61
C GLU A 582 29.02 12.28 11.14
N GLY A 583 28.40 13.44 10.88
CA GLY A 583 28.23 14.00 9.54
C GLY A 583 27.07 13.42 8.69
N LEU A 584 26.38 12.38 9.15
CA LEU A 584 25.22 11.83 8.43
C LEU A 584 24.02 12.80 8.52
N ARG A 585 23.66 13.38 7.37
CA ARG A 585 22.46 14.22 7.23
C ARG A 585 21.41 13.49 6.39
N CYS A 586 20.38 12.98 7.04
CA CYS A 586 19.20 12.41 6.37
C CYS A 586 18.04 13.40 6.38
N HIS A 587 17.29 13.47 5.27
CA HIS A 587 16.06 14.24 5.20
C HIS A 587 14.85 13.36 4.87
N ARG A 588 13.68 13.79 5.33
CA ARG A 588 12.38 13.14 5.18
C ARG A 588 11.47 14.02 4.32
N LEU A 589 10.98 13.51 3.19
CA LEU A 589 10.08 14.24 2.30
C LEU A 589 8.62 13.82 2.50
N TYR A 590 7.80 14.67 3.11
CA TYR A 590 6.37 14.40 3.34
C TYR A 590 5.51 14.71 2.10
N PRO A 591 4.29 14.12 1.95
CA PRO A 591 3.31 14.49 0.94
C PRO A 591 2.48 15.74 1.32
N SER A 592 1.90 16.45 0.34
CA SER A 592 1.57 17.88 0.45
C SER A 592 0.31 18.20 1.25
N SER A 593 -0.39 17.15 1.71
CA SER A 593 -1.80 17.23 2.04
C SER A 593 -2.19 16.44 3.30
N ARG A 594 -1.24 15.87 4.06
CA ARG A 594 -1.56 14.85 5.08
C ARG A 594 -1.26 15.19 6.54
N ASP A 595 -0.62 16.32 6.85
CA ASP A 595 0.03 16.44 8.17
C ASP A 595 -0.46 17.52 9.13
N LEU A 596 -1.59 18.16 8.84
CA LEU A 596 -2.11 19.25 9.67
C LEU A 596 -3.46 18.87 10.28
N GLY A 597 -3.47 18.53 11.57
CA GLY A 597 -4.68 18.40 12.38
C GLY A 597 -5.23 19.77 12.80
N LEU A 598 -6.54 19.87 13.12
CA LEU A 598 -7.18 21.13 13.58
C LEU A 598 -6.48 21.74 14.80
N ASP A 599 -5.98 20.90 15.71
CA ASP A 599 -5.27 21.30 16.92
C ASP A 599 -4.00 22.10 16.65
N LYS A 600 -3.59 22.18 15.39
CA LYS A 600 -2.36 22.83 14.96
C LYS A 600 -2.59 24.05 14.05
N MET A 601 -3.84 24.46 13.79
CA MET A 601 -4.18 25.47 12.77
C MET A 601 -4.47 26.89 13.36
N GLU A 602 -4.13 27.96 12.62
CA GLU A 602 -4.40 29.39 12.91
C GLU A 602 -5.34 30.03 11.85
N GLU A 603 -6.01 31.15 12.16
CA GLU A 603 -7.02 31.88 11.34
C GLU A 603 -6.62 32.23 9.91
N GLY A 604 -5.36 32.61 9.69
CA GLY A 604 -4.87 33.10 8.38
C GLY A 604 -4.65 32.00 7.34
N GLN A 605 -4.93 30.74 7.67
CA GLN A 605 -4.60 29.59 6.83
C GLN A 605 -5.59 29.36 5.69
N ALA A 606 -6.67 30.15 5.66
CA ALA A 606 -7.76 29.95 4.74
C ALA A 606 -7.45 30.41 3.31
N GLU A 607 -6.86 31.56 3.01
CA GLU A 607 -6.71 31.98 1.59
C GLU A 607 -5.76 31.12 0.71
N HIS A 608 -5.08 30.11 1.27
CA HIS A 608 -3.85 29.57 0.71
C HIS A 608 -3.87 28.07 0.41
N ARG A 609 -5.02 27.41 0.20
CA ARG A 609 -5.05 25.94 -0.04
C ARG A 609 -5.79 25.48 -1.31
N LYS A 610 -5.99 26.38 -2.29
CA LYS A 610 -6.61 26.04 -3.59
C LYS A 610 -5.81 25.03 -4.45
N VAL A 611 -4.54 24.72 -4.11
CA VAL A 611 -3.64 23.94 -4.96
C VAL A 611 -3.24 22.62 -4.30
N GLY A 612 -4.20 21.70 -4.16
CA GLY A 612 -3.90 20.29 -3.90
C GLY A 612 -3.49 19.59 -5.19
N HIS A 613 -2.25 19.11 -5.27
CA HIS A 613 -1.73 18.18 -6.30
C HIS A 613 -1.82 18.60 -7.79
N GLN A 614 -2.13 19.86 -8.13
CA GLN A 614 -1.89 20.34 -9.49
C GLN A 614 -0.37 20.39 -9.74
N GLY A 615 0.15 19.44 -10.52
CA GLY A 615 1.56 19.38 -10.93
C GLY A 615 2.47 18.42 -10.15
N GLY A 616 1.97 17.65 -9.18
CA GLY A 616 2.74 16.57 -8.53
C GLY A 616 3.73 16.98 -7.43
N ASN A 617 3.60 18.18 -6.86
CA ASN A 617 4.44 18.64 -5.73
C ASN A 617 4.10 17.92 -4.41
N ALA A 618 5.14 17.45 -3.72
CA ALA A 618 5.05 16.80 -2.41
C ALA A 618 4.84 17.77 -1.25
N THR A 619 5.17 19.07 -1.30
CA THR A 619 4.61 20.07 -0.36
C THR A 619 4.54 21.46 -1.03
N SER A 620 3.63 22.31 -0.56
CA SER A 620 3.49 23.70 -1.04
C SER A 620 4.17 24.69 -0.08
N SER A 621 4.37 25.95 -0.49
CA SER A 621 4.90 27.00 0.40
C SER A 621 4.07 27.21 1.68
N HIS A 622 2.84 26.72 1.70
CA HIS A 622 1.91 26.83 2.82
C HIS A 622 2.32 26.03 4.05
N GLU A 623 2.99 24.89 3.87
CA GLU A 623 3.51 24.07 4.97
C GLU A 623 4.70 24.73 5.66
N PHE A 624 5.51 25.48 4.90
CA PHE A 624 6.57 26.30 5.45
C PHE A 624 6.04 27.43 6.34
N PHE A 625 5.06 28.21 5.86
CA PHE A 625 4.41 29.24 6.69
C PHE A 625 3.78 28.66 7.96
N PHE A 626 3.24 27.45 7.86
CA PHE A 626 2.68 26.72 8.98
C PHE A 626 3.75 26.32 10.01
N LEU A 627 4.86 25.72 9.57
CA LEU A 627 5.94 25.30 10.47
C LEU A 627 6.61 26.51 11.13
N LEU A 628 6.82 27.58 10.37
CA LEU A 628 7.28 28.87 10.89
C LEU A 628 6.37 29.42 11.99
N ALA A 629 5.05 29.32 11.80
CA ALA A 629 4.08 29.80 12.77
C ALA A 629 4.17 29.11 14.14
N ARG A 630 4.75 27.90 14.20
CA ARG A 630 4.81 27.04 15.39
C ARG A 630 6.22 26.87 15.96
N MET A 631 7.19 27.65 15.49
CA MET A 631 8.59 27.55 15.94
C MET A 631 8.78 27.77 17.46
N GLU A 632 7.84 28.43 18.13
CA GLU A 632 7.88 28.60 19.60
C GLU A 632 7.30 27.39 20.37
N GLU A 633 6.34 26.66 19.81
CA GLU A 633 5.72 25.48 20.44
C GLU A 633 6.61 24.23 20.37
N HIS A 634 7.48 24.15 19.35
CA HIS A 634 8.29 22.95 19.06
C HIS A 634 9.64 22.88 19.80
N LYS A 635 10.01 23.89 20.60
CA LYS A 635 11.29 23.87 21.35
C LYS A 635 11.36 22.81 22.47
N ASN A 636 10.24 22.18 22.84
CA ASN A 636 10.14 21.31 24.02
C ASN A 636 9.83 19.83 23.72
N GLU A 637 9.73 19.40 22.46
CA GLU A 637 9.50 17.98 22.12
C GLU A 637 10.83 17.27 21.79
N LYS A 638 11.00 16.02 22.26
CA LYS A 638 12.14 15.16 21.91
C LYS A 638 12.25 15.04 20.39
N ALA A 639 13.48 14.92 19.87
CA ALA A 639 13.77 14.82 18.43
C ALA A 639 12.73 13.94 17.68
N THR A 640 11.92 14.56 16.83
CA THR A 640 10.84 13.90 16.09
C THR A 640 11.28 13.58 14.66
N ALA A 641 10.58 12.67 13.97
CA ALA A 641 10.81 12.45 12.54
C ALA A 641 10.58 13.71 11.68
N ARG A 642 9.85 14.70 12.20
CA ARG A 642 9.60 15.98 11.52
C ARG A 642 10.82 16.89 11.54
N ASP A 643 11.73 16.70 12.49
CA ASP A 643 12.97 17.47 12.57
C ASP A 643 13.90 17.14 11.38
N CYS A 644 13.74 15.95 10.79
CA CYS A 644 14.37 15.59 9.53
C CYS A 644 13.60 16.06 8.30
N GLY A 645 12.44 16.72 8.45
CA GLY A 645 11.62 17.18 7.33
C GLY A 645 12.41 18.12 6.42
N VAL A 646 12.24 18.01 5.10
CA VAL A 646 12.90 18.94 4.15
C VAL A 646 12.47 20.38 4.44
N GLU A 647 11.21 20.59 4.78
CA GLU A 647 10.63 21.87 5.16
C GLU A 647 11.31 22.42 6.42
N GLN A 648 11.49 21.58 7.43
CA GLN A 648 12.19 21.95 8.67
C GLN A 648 13.66 22.29 8.39
N ALA A 649 14.33 21.52 7.53
CA ALA A 649 15.69 21.81 7.13
C ALA A 649 15.83 23.18 6.43
N VAL A 650 14.85 23.60 5.62
CA VAL A 650 14.85 24.97 5.05
C VAL A 650 14.76 26.02 6.15
N ILE A 651 13.90 25.82 7.14
CA ILE A 651 13.76 26.74 8.29
C ILE A 651 15.08 26.82 9.06
N ASP A 652 15.66 25.67 9.41
CA ASP A 652 16.90 25.61 10.20
C ASP A 652 18.07 26.28 9.47
N GLU A 653 18.24 26.02 8.16
CA GLU A 653 19.29 26.64 7.36
C GLU A 653 19.07 28.14 7.12
N ALA A 654 17.81 28.57 6.97
CA ALA A 654 17.48 29.99 6.89
C ALA A 654 17.87 30.70 8.20
N LEU A 655 17.57 30.12 9.36
CA LEU A 655 17.91 30.69 10.67
C LEU A 655 19.41 30.74 10.95
N LYS A 656 20.17 29.72 10.54
CA LYS A 656 21.64 29.74 10.66
C LYS A 656 22.27 30.89 9.89
N GLY A 657 21.67 31.27 8.75
CA GLY A 657 22.15 32.38 7.94
C GLY A 657 23.35 32.06 7.05
N GLU A 658 23.81 30.80 7.00
CA GLU A 658 25.06 30.39 6.35
C GLU A 658 24.90 30.14 4.84
N LEU A 659 23.76 29.61 4.41
CA LEU A 659 23.51 29.33 3.00
C LEU A 659 23.19 30.60 2.20
N SER A 660 23.71 30.63 0.97
CA SER A 660 23.50 31.66 -0.04
C SER A 660 23.42 31.00 -1.42
N LEU A 661 22.43 31.37 -2.23
CA LEU A 661 22.30 30.85 -3.59
C LEU A 661 21.66 31.90 -4.51
N MET A 662 22.40 32.34 -5.53
CA MET A 662 21.91 33.32 -6.49
C MET A 662 21.04 32.64 -7.56
N LYS A 663 19.75 32.94 -7.58
CA LYS A 663 18.80 32.49 -8.61
C LYS A 663 17.97 33.67 -9.12
N ARG A 664 17.40 33.51 -10.30
CA ARG A 664 16.45 34.47 -10.87
C ARG A 664 15.05 34.09 -10.42
N LEU A 665 14.30 35.09 -9.94
CA LEU A 665 12.87 34.95 -9.64
C LEU A 665 12.04 35.52 -10.80
N GLU A 666 10.87 34.94 -11.03
CA GLU A 666 9.83 35.41 -11.94
C GLU A 666 9.19 36.70 -11.40
N THR A 667 9.01 36.77 -10.08
CA THR A 667 8.50 37.94 -9.36
C THR A 667 9.59 38.98 -9.11
N ARG A 668 9.81 39.86 -10.10
CA ARG A 668 10.81 40.92 -10.03
C ARG A 668 10.48 42.00 -9.00
N ASN A 669 11.51 42.46 -8.29
CA ASN A 669 11.47 43.65 -7.45
C ASN A 669 12.64 44.56 -7.85
N PRO A 670 12.39 45.64 -8.60
CA PRO A 670 13.45 46.51 -9.11
C PRO A 670 14.27 47.20 -8.02
N ASP A 671 13.78 47.25 -6.78
CA ASP A 671 14.49 47.85 -5.64
C ASP A 671 15.44 46.86 -4.92
N GLU A 672 15.31 45.55 -5.15
CA GLU A 672 16.07 44.49 -4.46
C GLU A 672 16.86 43.56 -5.39
N ASP A 673 16.52 43.52 -6.69
CA ASP A 673 17.16 42.65 -7.67
C ASP A 673 18.49 43.27 -8.16
N ASP A 674 19.54 42.47 -8.35
CA ASP A 674 20.80 42.98 -8.92
C ASP A 674 20.64 43.41 -10.39
N ASP A 675 21.64 44.13 -10.95
CA ASP A 675 21.62 44.62 -12.34
C ASP A 675 21.44 43.50 -13.40
N ARG A 676 21.60 42.22 -13.01
CA ARG A 676 21.44 41.02 -13.85
C ARG A 676 20.14 40.25 -13.56
N GLY A 677 19.31 40.74 -12.64
CA GLY A 677 18.01 40.16 -12.26
C GLY A 677 18.11 38.88 -11.42
N LYS A 678 19.22 38.67 -10.69
CA LYS A 678 19.37 37.56 -9.74
C LYS A 678 19.29 38.06 -8.29
N VAL A 679 18.79 37.20 -7.42
CA VAL A 679 18.71 37.45 -5.98
C VAL A 679 19.20 36.24 -5.20
N ASP A 680 19.67 36.48 -3.98
CA ASP A 680 19.97 35.42 -3.03
C ASP A 680 18.67 34.90 -2.44
N ILE A 681 18.23 33.73 -2.89
CA ILE A 681 16.94 33.15 -2.47
C ILE A 681 16.89 32.88 -0.97
N TRP A 682 18.02 32.58 -0.33
CA TRP A 682 18.07 32.35 1.11
C TRP A 682 17.88 33.65 1.89
N LYS A 683 18.36 34.79 1.36
CA LYS A 683 18.07 36.11 1.95
C LYS A 683 16.60 36.48 1.81
N VAL A 684 15.99 36.20 0.66
CA VAL A 684 14.55 36.44 0.45
C VAL A 684 13.71 35.64 1.46
N VAL A 685 14.05 34.37 1.68
CA VAL A 685 13.36 33.53 2.68
C VAL A 685 13.55 34.07 4.10
N ARG A 686 14.78 34.43 4.49
CA ARG A 686 15.08 35.04 5.81
C ARG A 686 14.27 36.33 6.05
N HIS A 687 14.31 37.27 5.11
CA HIS A 687 13.54 38.52 5.22
C HIS A 687 12.03 38.24 5.31
N GLY A 688 11.54 37.27 4.55
CA GLY A 688 10.15 36.85 4.61
C GLY A 688 9.76 36.27 5.98
N MET A 689 10.65 35.50 6.61
CA MET A 689 10.46 34.97 7.97
C MET A 689 10.37 36.10 9.01
N ASP A 690 11.28 37.07 8.95
CA ASP A 690 11.28 38.22 9.86
C ASP A 690 9.99 39.05 9.72
N GLU A 691 9.55 39.31 8.49
CA GLU A 691 8.31 40.05 8.22
C GLU A 691 7.08 39.31 8.77
N LEU A 692 7.01 37.98 8.67
CA LEU A 692 5.93 37.18 9.25
C LEU A 692 5.89 37.29 10.78
N VAL A 693 7.05 37.23 11.43
CA VAL A 693 7.16 37.37 12.89
C VAL A 693 6.67 38.75 13.32
N ASP A 694 7.01 39.79 12.59
CA ASP A 694 6.54 41.15 12.86
C ASP A 694 5.03 41.31 12.62
N ILE A 695 4.49 40.68 11.57
CA ILE A 695 3.04 40.63 11.31
C ILE A 695 2.32 39.90 12.46
N LYS A 696 2.85 38.75 12.91
CA LYS A 696 2.29 37.99 14.05
C LYS A 696 2.25 38.84 15.32
N LYS A 697 3.37 39.45 15.71
CA LYS A 697 3.45 40.34 16.87
C LYS A 697 2.47 41.52 16.77
N HIS A 698 2.29 42.08 15.57
CA HIS A 698 1.31 43.13 15.34
C HIS A 698 -0.12 42.64 15.54
N ASN A 699 -0.46 41.49 14.96
CA ASN A 699 -1.79 40.88 15.03
C ASN A 699 -2.14 40.45 16.46
N GLU A 700 -1.21 39.87 17.21
CA GLU A 700 -1.38 39.56 18.63
C GLU A 700 -1.67 40.82 19.45
N LYS A 701 -0.89 41.89 19.26
CA LYS A 701 -1.15 43.18 19.92
C LYS A 701 -2.52 43.75 19.57
N ALA A 702 -2.91 43.69 18.29
CA ALA A 702 -4.23 44.12 17.84
C ALA A 702 -5.36 43.28 18.49
N ARG A 703 -5.16 41.97 18.63
CA ARG A 703 -6.09 41.06 19.32
C ARG A 703 -6.21 41.36 20.81
N CYS A 704 -5.10 41.55 21.51
CA CYS A 704 -5.11 41.97 22.92
C CYS A 704 -5.89 43.28 23.09
N PHE A 705 -5.66 44.26 22.23
CA PHE A 705 -6.36 45.55 22.26
C PHE A 705 -7.86 45.42 21.93
N ASN A 706 -8.22 44.50 21.05
CA ASN A 706 -9.62 44.20 20.70
C ASN A 706 -10.35 43.38 21.79
N ALA A 707 -9.64 42.55 22.57
CA ALA A 707 -10.22 41.75 23.64
C ALA A 707 -10.81 42.60 24.80
N ASP A 708 -10.34 43.83 24.95
CA ASP A 708 -10.85 44.80 25.93
C ASP A 708 -12.09 45.57 25.44
N ARG A 709 -12.52 45.39 24.18
CA ARG A 709 -13.67 46.10 23.59
C ARG A 709 -14.96 45.27 23.66
N LYS A 710 -16.11 45.93 23.83
CA LYS A 710 -17.42 45.27 23.91
C LYS A 710 -18.06 45.13 22.51
N PRO A 711 -18.95 44.14 22.30
CA PRO A 711 -19.72 44.04 21.07
C PRO A 711 -20.54 45.32 20.85
N GLY A 712 -20.22 46.09 19.80
CA GLY A 712 -20.85 47.37 19.48
C GLY A 712 -19.89 48.57 19.47
N ASP A 713 -18.66 48.41 19.98
CA ASP A 713 -17.63 49.43 19.84
C ASP A 713 -17.16 49.49 18.37
N GLY A 714 -17.32 50.66 17.75
CA GLY A 714 -17.02 50.90 16.34
C GLY A 714 -15.58 50.53 15.95
N ASP A 715 -15.47 49.99 14.73
CA ASP A 715 -14.27 49.62 13.98
C ASP A 715 -13.30 48.64 14.66
N ARG A 716 -13.48 47.35 14.32
CA ARG A 716 -12.43 46.33 14.45
C ARG A 716 -11.25 46.77 13.57
N MET A 717 -10.06 46.94 14.15
CA MET A 717 -8.86 47.13 13.34
C MET A 717 -8.62 45.88 12.47
N PRO A 718 -8.32 46.03 11.17
CA PRO A 718 -7.95 44.90 10.32
C PRO A 718 -6.66 44.23 10.83
N LEU A 719 -6.60 42.91 10.80
CA LEU A 719 -5.34 42.19 10.96
C LEU A 719 -4.41 42.56 9.81
N LYS A 720 -3.12 42.73 10.10
CA LYS A 720 -2.11 43.00 9.08
C LYS A 720 -1.79 41.70 8.36
N GLU A 721 -1.67 41.78 7.04
CA GLU A 721 -1.31 40.66 6.16
C GLU A 721 -0.12 41.04 5.28
N MET A 722 0.59 40.02 4.80
CA MET A 722 1.71 40.19 3.89
C MET A 722 1.19 40.55 2.48
N PRO A 723 1.75 41.58 1.81
CA PRO A 723 1.34 41.94 0.45
C PRO A 723 1.48 40.76 -0.53
N GLY A 724 0.51 40.58 -1.43
CA GLY A 724 0.45 39.43 -2.35
C GLY A 724 1.69 39.23 -3.22
N ILE A 725 2.32 40.32 -3.70
CA ILE A 725 3.55 40.26 -4.49
C ILE A 725 4.73 39.72 -3.67
N ARG A 726 4.88 40.19 -2.41
CA ARG A 726 5.94 39.71 -1.50
C ARG A 726 5.72 38.24 -1.15
N LYS A 727 4.47 37.86 -0.90
CA LYS A 727 4.09 36.48 -0.63
C LYS A 727 4.42 35.54 -1.79
N ALA A 728 4.14 35.96 -3.02
CA ALA A 728 4.48 35.21 -4.23
C ALA A 728 6.00 35.05 -4.39
N ARG A 729 6.76 36.14 -4.17
CA ARG A 729 8.22 36.14 -4.22
C ARG A 729 8.85 35.24 -3.15
N LEU A 730 8.34 35.28 -1.93
CA LEU A 730 8.75 34.39 -0.85
C LEU A 730 8.42 32.91 -1.17
N THR A 731 7.25 32.65 -1.74
CA THR A 731 6.84 31.29 -2.16
C THR A 731 7.78 30.73 -3.21
N GLU A 732 8.15 31.53 -4.19
CA GLU A 732 9.08 31.16 -5.25
C GLU A 732 10.49 30.90 -4.70
N ALA A 733 11.01 31.82 -3.88
CA ALA A 733 12.31 31.68 -3.23
C ALA A 733 12.37 30.45 -2.30
N TYR A 734 11.29 30.18 -1.55
CA TYR A 734 11.15 28.98 -0.73
C TYR A 734 11.22 27.71 -1.57
N GLY A 735 10.49 27.64 -2.68
CA GLY A 735 10.53 26.47 -3.58
C GLY A 735 11.94 26.18 -4.09
N LEU A 736 12.70 27.23 -4.42
CA LEU A 736 14.10 27.12 -4.84
C LEU A 736 15.02 26.71 -3.68
N CYS A 737 14.80 27.20 -2.45
CA CYS A 737 15.55 26.79 -1.25
C CYS A 737 15.30 25.32 -0.91
N LYS A 738 14.03 24.87 -1.00
CA LYS A 738 13.65 23.47 -0.85
C LYS A 738 14.37 22.61 -1.88
N GLY A 739 14.35 23.00 -3.16
CA GLY A 739 15.11 22.31 -4.21
C GLY A 739 16.61 22.29 -3.95
N HIS A 740 17.16 23.35 -3.34
CA HIS A 740 18.56 23.41 -2.91
C HIS A 740 18.87 22.35 -1.84
N ILE A 741 18.04 22.23 -0.80
CA ILE A 741 18.18 21.18 0.23
C ILE A 741 18.08 19.79 -0.36
N VAL A 742 17.05 19.52 -1.18
CA VAL A 742 16.85 18.20 -1.80
C VAL A 742 18.04 17.80 -2.67
N SER A 743 18.62 18.74 -3.40
CA SER A 743 19.77 18.47 -4.27
C SER A 743 21.10 18.30 -3.54
N GLU A 744 21.26 18.84 -2.32
CA GLU A 744 22.41 18.54 -1.44
C GLU A 744 22.20 17.25 -0.62
N THR A 745 20.98 16.70 -0.63
CA THR A 745 20.66 15.53 0.18
C THR A 745 21.15 14.25 -0.50
N ARG A 746 22.02 13.50 0.19
CA ARG A 746 22.44 12.16 -0.24
C ARG A 746 21.62 11.04 0.38
N PHE A 747 21.03 11.24 1.56
CA PHE A 747 20.16 10.25 2.22
C PHE A 747 18.74 10.82 2.34
N MET A 748 17.83 10.33 1.49
CA MET A 748 16.43 10.73 1.46
C MET A 748 15.52 9.61 1.97
N ILE A 749 14.55 9.97 2.82
CA ILE A 749 13.50 9.08 3.33
C ILE A 749 12.14 9.57 2.81
N THR A 750 11.35 8.69 2.19
CA THR A 750 9.97 9.04 1.77
C THR A 750 9.08 7.79 1.67
N THR A 751 7.81 7.95 1.31
CA THR A 751 6.95 6.81 0.99
C THR A 751 7.13 6.38 -0.47
N THR A 752 6.96 5.10 -0.78
CA THR A 752 7.01 4.58 -2.16
C THR A 752 6.03 5.30 -3.10
N GLY A 753 4.81 5.59 -2.63
CA GLY A 753 3.81 6.38 -3.36
C GLY A 753 4.19 7.85 -3.61
N ASN A 754 5.25 8.35 -2.97
CA ASN A 754 5.79 9.71 -3.11
C ASN A 754 7.16 9.72 -3.83
N ALA A 755 7.66 8.56 -4.27
CA ALA A 755 8.97 8.44 -4.91
C ALA A 755 9.10 9.24 -6.22
N ARG A 756 7.98 9.60 -6.84
CA ARG A 756 7.89 10.38 -8.09
C ARG A 756 7.39 11.81 -7.85
N SER A 757 7.59 12.36 -6.67
CA SER A 757 7.22 13.75 -6.43
C SER A 757 8.05 14.69 -7.30
N ALA A 758 7.47 15.84 -7.64
CA ALA A 758 8.13 16.84 -8.47
C ALA A 758 9.49 17.28 -7.89
N GLU A 759 9.62 17.38 -6.57
CA GLU A 759 10.86 17.79 -5.90
C GLU A 759 11.97 16.77 -6.10
N LEU A 760 11.67 15.47 -5.95
CA LEU A 760 12.67 14.43 -6.21
C LEU A 760 13.02 14.40 -7.69
N LEU A 761 12.01 14.40 -8.57
CA LEU A 761 12.20 14.41 -10.02
C LEU A 761 13.01 15.62 -10.50
N ALA A 762 12.85 16.77 -9.86
CA ALA A 762 13.53 18.00 -10.24
C ALA A 762 14.95 18.07 -9.68
N HIS A 763 15.21 17.55 -8.47
CA HIS A 763 16.41 17.92 -7.71
C HIS A 763 17.22 16.76 -7.12
N PHE A 764 16.63 15.61 -6.80
CA PHE A 764 17.34 14.54 -6.08
C PHE A 764 18.24 13.73 -7.02
N GLY A 765 19.51 13.55 -6.64
CA GLY A 765 20.49 12.79 -7.44
C GLY A 765 20.87 13.44 -8.78
N LYS A 766 20.51 14.71 -8.99
CA LYS A 766 20.83 15.46 -10.21
C LYS A 766 22.18 16.15 -10.16
N ASP A 767 22.73 16.34 -11.35
CA ASP A 767 24.02 17.00 -11.57
C ASP A 767 23.86 18.52 -11.41
N LYS A 768 24.61 19.13 -10.49
CA LYS A 768 24.62 20.59 -10.32
C LYS A 768 25.68 21.21 -11.21
N ASP A 769 25.30 22.26 -11.93
CA ASP A 769 26.23 23.14 -12.65
C ASP A 769 27.22 22.41 -13.60
N GLY A 770 26.82 21.24 -14.12
CA GLY A 770 27.63 20.41 -15.02
C GLY A 770 28.52 19.36 -14.34
N GLY A 771 28.50 19.24 -13.01
CA GLY A 771 29.20 18.21 -12.24
C GLY A 771 28.30 17.01 -11.92
N ASP A 772 28.77 15.80 -12.22
CA ASP A 772 28.10 14.54 -11.85
C ASP A 772 28.28 14.25 -10.35
N ASN A 773 27.37 14.78 -9.52
CA ASN A 773 27.44 14.66 -8.06
C ASN A 773 26.83 13.35 -7.53
N CYS A 774 26.05 12.64 -8.35
CA CYS A 774 25.45 11.36 -7.97
C CYS A 774 26.12 10.21 -8.72
N LYS A 775 27.11 9.60 -8.07
CA LYS A 775 27.91 8.48 -8.62
C LYS A 775 27.18 7.15 -8.66
N GLY A 776 26.12 7.02 -7.87
CA GLY A 776 25.29 5.84 -7.80
C GLY A 776 24.22 5.99 -6.73
N MET A 777 23.17 5.17 -6.83
CA MET A 777 22.07 5.18 -5.90
C MET A 777 21.66 3.79 -5.44
N ILE A 778 21.42 3.66 -4.14
CA ILE A 778 20.89 2.46 -3.51
C ILE A 778 19.47 2.73 -3.01
N VAL A 779 18.54 1.86 -3.42
CA VAL A 779 17.13 1.94 -3.04
C VAL A 779 16.84 0.90 -1.96
N PHE A 780 16.36 1.36 -0.81
CA PHE A 780 15.87 0.50 0.26
C PHE A 780 14.36 0.63 0.38
N VAL A 781 13.65 -0.50 0.52
CA VAL A 781 12.22 -0.47 0.84
C VAL A 781 11.94 -1.35 2.06
N ASP A 782 11.51 -0.72 3.15
CA ASP A 782 11.01 -1.42 4.34
C ASP A 782 9.54 -1.79 4.16
N GLU A 783 9.12 -2.87 4.80
CA GLU A 783 7.75 -3.43 4.71
C GLU A 783 7.24 -3.61 3.26
N ALA A 784 8.12 -3.99 2.33
CA ALA A 784 7.85 -4.12 0.90
C ALA A 784 6.72 -5.12 0.57
N CYS A 785 6.49 -6.13 1.43
CA CYS A 785 5.37 -7.08 1.27
C CYS A 785 3.99 -6.43 1.46
N LYS A 786 3.92 -5.24 2.08
CA LYS A 786 2.68 -4.48 2.30
C LYS A 786 2.38 -3.51 1.15
N ASP A 787 3.25 -3.40 0.15
CA ASP A 787 3.08 -2.45 -0.95
C ASP A 787 2.69 -3.09 -2.28
N HIS A 788 1.94 -2.35 -3.08
CA HIS A 788 1.61 -2.77 -4.44
C HIS A 788 2.88 -2.86 -5.28
N GLU A 789 2.99 -3.92 -6.10
CA GLU A 789 4.17 -4.18 -6.91
C GLU A 789 4.61 -2.98 -7.76
N VAL A 790 3.66 -2.28 -8.39
CA VAL A 790 3.97 -1.11 -9.23
C VAL A 790 4.57 0.06 -8.43
N ASN A 791 4.23 0.21 -7.15
CA ASN A 791 4.81 1.25 -6.29
C ASN A 791 6.28 0.95 -5.94
N LEU A 792 6.65 -0.32 -5.85
CA LEU A 792 8.02 -0.76 -5.58
C LEU A 792 8.94 -0.50 -6.77
N TRP A 793 8.41 -0.57 -8.00
CA TRP A 793 9.15 -0.23 -9.21
C TRP A 793 9.35 1.28 -9.38
N ALA A 794 8.43 2.12 -8.89
CA ALA A 794 8.48 3.57 -9.05
C ALA A 794 9.84 4.23 -8.71
N PRO A 795 10.47 3.95 -7.54
CA PRO A 795 11.80 4.48 -7.22
C PRO A 795 12.95 3.83 -8.00
N ILE A 796 12.75 2.63 -8.58
CA ILE A 796 13.79 1.86 -9.28
C ILE A 796 13.97 2.36 -10.72
N VAL A 797 12.86 2.64 -11.41
CA VAL A 797 12.86 2.99 -12.84
C VAL A 797 12.58 4.48 -13.11
N CYS A 798 12.61 5.30 -12.07
CA CYS A 798 12.36 6.73 -12.19
C CYS A 798 13.37 7.41 -13.12
N GLU A 799 12.87 8.16 -14.10
CA GLU A 799 13.62 8.83 -15.15
C GLU A 799 14.70 9.80 -14.64
N ALA A 800 14.53 10.33 -13.43
CA ALA A 800 15.50 11.25 -12.84
C ALA A 800 16.83 10.56 -12.49
N TRP A 801 16.83 9.24 -12.26
CA TRP A 801 18.00 8.54 -11.72
C TRP A 801 18.10 7.05 -12.05
N ALA A 802 17.20 6.47 -12.86
CA ALA A 802 17.17 5.02 -13.13
C ALA A 802 18.53 4.46 -13.58
N ALA A 803 19.27 5.22 -14.38
CA ALA A 803 20.62 4.87 -14.84
C ALA A 803 21.66 4.83 -13.72
N LYS A 804 21.41 5.54 -12.62
CA LYS A 804 22.30 5.65 -11.45
C LYS A 804 21.99 4.59 -10.40
N VAL A 805 20.86 3.87 -10.49
CA VAL A 805 20.52 2.82 -9.51
C VAL A 805 21.54 1.68 -9.60
N LYS A 806 22.28 1.42 -8.52
CA LYS A 806 23.29 0.35 -8.44
C LYS A 806 22.75 -0.89 -7.72
N GLY A 807 21.86 -0.71 -6.74
CA GLY A 807 21.24 -1.81 -6.03
C GLY A 807 19.90 -1.47 -5.38
N VAL A 808 19.13 -2.52 -5.11
CA VAL A 808 17.80 -2.47 -4.50
C VAL A 808 17.73 -3.51 -3.39
N VAL A 809 17.32 -3.12 -2.18
CA VAL A 809 17.12 -4.04 -1.06
C VAL A 809 15.68 -3.95 -0.57
N LEU A 810 14.96 -5.06 -0.62
CA LEU A 810 13.55 -5.17 -0.26
C LEU A 810 13.41 -5.96 1.05
N PHE A 811 13.00 -5.29 2.13
CA PHE A 811 12.70 -5.92 3.41
C PHE A 811 11.20 -6.17 3.55
N GLY A 812 10.80 -7.33 4.05
CA GLY A 812 9.38 -7.60 4.29
C GLY A 812 9.08 -8.88 5.04
N ASP A 813 7.78 -9.17 5.17
CA ASP A 813 7.25 -10.42 5.71
C ASP A 813 5.95 -10.80 4.99
N GLU A 814 5.99 -11.86 4.18
CA GLU A 814 4.84 -12.38 3.44
C GLU A 814 3.74 -13.01 4.33
N LYS A 815 3.97 -13.13 5.65
CA LYS A 815 2.98 -13.60 6.63
C LYS A 815 2.32 -12.47 7.41
N GLN A 816 2.69 -11.21 7.18
CA GLN A 816 2.04 -10.04 7.77
C GLN A 816 1.01 -9.46 6.77
N LEU A 817 0.75 -8.14 6.78
CA LEU A 817 -0.26 -7.55 5.90
C LEU A 817 0.20 -7.58 4.45
N ASN A 818 -0.69 -8.03 3.58
CA ASN A 818 -0.59 -7.88 2.14
C ASN A 818 -0.92 -6.43 1.72
N PRO A 819 -0.63 -6.04 0.47
CA PRO A 819 -1.02 -4.73 -0.03
C PRO A 819 -2.54 -4.55 0.00
N ALA A 820 -2.97 -3.33 0.32
CA ALA A 820 -4.37 -3.04 0.58
C ALA A 820 -5.21 -3.06 -0.71
N ASN A 821 -6.03 -4.09 -0.89
CA ASN A 821 -7.00 -4.16 -1.99
C ASN A 821 -8.36 -3.60 -1.56
N THR A 822 -8.69 -2.41 -2.06
CA THR A 822 -9.94 -1.70 -1.76
C THR A 822 -11.02 -1.88 -2.83
N ASN A 823 -10.82 -2.74 -3.83
CA ASN A 823 -11.84 -2.93 -4.87
C ASN A 823 -13.13 -3.53 -4.31
N ALA A 824 -14.24 -3.13 -4.91
CA ALA A 824 -15.56 -3.65 -4.65
C ALA A 824 -15.61 -5.14 -4.92
N LYS A 825 -16.28 -5.85 -4.00
CA LYS A 825 -16.45 -7.29 -4.04
C LYS A 825 -17.92 -7.63 -3.88
N THR A 826 -18.34 -8.69 -4.54
CA THR A 826 -19.69 -9.25 -4.38
C THR A 826 -19.91 -9.75 -2.96
N ALA A 827 -21.15 -10.13 -2.62
CA ALA A 827 -21.46 -10.73 -1.32
C ALA A 827 -20.67 -12.03 -1.04
N THR A 828 -20.26 -12.75 -2.09
CA THR A 828 -19.43 -13.96 -2.03
C THR A 828 -17.92 -13.67 -2.02
N GLY A 829 -17.52 -12.41 -2.10
CA GLY A 829 -16.11 -11.97 -2.04
C GLY A 829 -15.39 -11.92 -3.39
N GLU A 830 -16.11 -12.13 -4.50
CA GLU A 830 -15.52 -12.06 -5.84
C GLU A 830 -15.34 -10.61 -6.30
N PRO A 831 -14.27 -10.27 -7.05
CA PRO A 831 -14.09 -8.92 -7.60
C PRO A 831 -15.24 -8.51 -8.50
N GLN A 832 -15.73 -7.28 -8.33
CA GLN A 832 -16.92 -6.81 -9.04
C GLN A 832 -16.61 -6.15 -10.40
N PHE A 833 -15.60 -5.29 -10.44
CA PHE A 833 -15.30 -4.46 -11.61
C PHE A 833 -13.93 -4.72 -12.23
N ASN A 834 -12.94 -5.03 -11.39
CA ASN A 834 -11.54 -5.11 -11.79
C ASN A 834 -11.15 -6.55 -12.15
N PRO A 835 -10.91 -6.88 -13.43
CA PRO A 835 -10.51 -8.22 -13.87
C PRO A 835 -9.28 -8.77 -13.15
N TYR A 836 -8.36 -7.87 -12.80
CA TYR A 836 -7.07 -8.20 -12.19
C TYR A 836 -7.00 -7.74 -10.73
N SER A 837 -8.13 -7.69 -10.02
CA SER A 837 -8.15 -7.23 -8.61
C SER A 837 -7.18 -8.00 -7.72
N ASP A 838 -6.98 -9.30 -7.96
CA ASP A 838 -6.07 -10.12 -7.14
C ASP A 838 -4.60 -9.69 -7.29
N ARG A 839 -4.21 -9.09 -8.43
CA ARG A 839 -2.87 -8.55 -8.65
C ARG A 839 -2.53 -7.45 -7.65
N LEU A 840 -3.53 -6.68 -7.20
CA LEU A 840 -3.33 -5.64 -6.18
C LEU A 840 -2.96 -6.19 -4.81
N SER A 841 -3.26 -7.47 -4.54
CA SER A 841 -2.95 -8.11 -3.25
C SER A 841 -1.60 -8.85 -3.28
N LEU A 842 -0.87 -8.79 -4.39
CA LEU A 842 0.39 -9.48 -4.59
C LEU A 842 1.55 -8.47 -4.70
N SER A 843 2.40 -8.44 -3.68
CA SER A 843 3.61 -7.61 -3.66
C SER A 843 4.73 -8.23 -4.49
N LEU A 844 5.67 -7.42 -4.98
CA LEU A 844 6.86 -7.89 -5.72
C LEU A 844 7.66 -8.96 -4.95
N PRO A 845 8.05 -8.79 -3.67
CA PRO A 845 8.85 -9.80 -2.97
C PRO A 845 8.14 -11.15 -2.87
N THR A 846 6.85 -11.13 -2.51
CA THR A 846 6.03 -12.35 -2.43
C THR A 846 5.96 -13.07 -3.77
N ARG A 847 5.76 -12.32 -4.86
CA ARG A 847 5.71 -12.87 -6.22
C ARG A 847 7.03 -13.53 -6.61
N LEU A 848 8.14 -12.81 -6.41
CA LEU A 848 9.50 -13.28 -6.69
C LEU A 848 9.82 -14.57 -5.91
N VAL A 849 9.61 -14.55 -4.61
CA VAL A 849 9.96 -15.67 -3.71
C VAL A 849 9.12 -16.92 -4.00
N ARG A 850 7.83 -16.76 -4.32
CA ARG A 850 6.95 -17.88 -4.71
C ARG A 850 7.42 -18.60 -5.97
N GLN A 851 8.08 -17.91 -6.91
CA GLN A 851 8.72 -18.51 -8.09
C GLN A 851 10.17 -18.94 -7.86
N GLY A 852 10.68 -18.83 -6.64
CA GLY A 852 12.02 -19.28 -6.28
C GLY A 852 13.12 -18.27 -6.58
N PHE A 853 12.82 -16.97 -6.65
CA PHE A 853 13.85 -15.93 -6.68
C PHE A 853 14.75 -16.03 -5.44
N PRO A 854 16.08 -15.83 -5.55
CA PRO A 854 16.99 -15.87 -4.41
C PRO A 854 16.61 -14.81 -3.36
N TYR A 855 16.49 -15.23 -2.11
CA TYR A 855 16.21 -14.35 -0.98
C TYR A 855 16.88 -14.87 0.28
N VAL A 856 17.11 -13.99 1.24
CA VAL A 856 17.59 -14.36 2.58
C VAL A 856 16.40 -14.40 3.53
N ALA A 857 16.28 -15.50 4.28
CA ALA A 857 15.22 -15.71 5.26
C ALA A 857 15.78 -15.52 6.68
N LEU A 858 15.39 -14.45 7.37
CA LEU A 858 15.72 -14.25 8.78
C LEU A 858 14.69 -14.99 9.64
N LYS A 859 15.15 -15.92 10.48
CA LYS A 859 14.30 -16.78 11.32
C LYS A 859 14.56 -16.61 12.80
N THR A 860 15.67 -15.99 13.17
CA THR A 860 16.01 -15.78 14.59
C THR A 860 15.34 -14.50 15.10
N GLN A 861 14.31 -14.64 15.93
CA GLN A 861 13.58 -13.52 16.53
C GLN A 861 14.26 -13.07 17.84
N MET A 862 14.42 -11.77 18.03
CA MET A 862 15.11 -11.15 19.18
C MET A 862 14.19 -10.21 19.98
N ARG A 863 12.88 -10.24 19.74
CA ARG A 863 11.92 -9.24 20.25
C ARG A 863 11.02 -9.80 21.34
N MET A 864 10.29 -10.86 21.02
CA MET A 864 9.23 -11.39 21.85
C MET A 864 9.84 -12.31 22.89
N HIS A 865 9.33 -12.27 24.12
CA HIS A 865 9.56 -13.36 25.05
C HIS A 865 9.11 -14.70 24.43
N LYS A 866 9.87 -15.79 24.64
CA LYS A 866 9.63 -17.11 24.03
C LYS A 866 8.19 -17.61 24.18
N ASP A 867 7.54 -17.33 25.32
CA ASP A 867 6.15 -17.75 25.57
C ASP A 867 5.15 -17.03 24.66
N LEU A 868 5.38 -15.75 24.36
CA LEU A 868 4.57 -14.98 23.43
C LEU A 868 4.82 -15.41 21.97
N ALA A 869 6.10 -15.64 21.64
CA ALA A 869 6.56 -16.05 20.33
C ALA A 869 6.07 -17.45 19.95
N SER A 870 5.94 -18.34 20.92
CA SER A 870 5.54 -19.75 20.76
C SER A 870 4.22 -19.90 19.98
N PHE A 871 3.19 -19.13 20.35
CA PHE A 871 1.91 -19.13 19.63
C PHE A 871 2.04 -18.58 18.20
N VAL A 872 2.77 -17.48 18.04
CA VAL A 872 3.00 -16.82 16.74
C VAL A 872 3.74 -17.77 15.79
N ASN A 873 4.78 -18.42 16.27
CA ASN A 873 5.60 -19.36 15.51
C ASN A 873 4.79 -20.58 15.01
N ARG A 874 3.95 -21.16 15.88
CA ARG A 874 3.07 -22.28 15.50
C ARG A 874 2.00 -21.86 14.51
N SER A 875 1.39 -20.69 14.72
CA SER A 875 0.20 -20.27 13.98
C SER A 875 0.53 -19.73 12.59
N PHE A 876 1.63 -18.98 12.43
CA PHE A 876 1.93 -18.25 11.19
C PHE A 876 3.18 -18.76 10.45
N TYR A 877 4.15 -19.28 11.19
CA TYR A 877 5.48 -19.61 10.64
C TYR A 877 5.80 -21.09 10.64
N LYS A 878 4.83 -21.97 10.93
CA LYS A 878 4.97 -23.43 10.88
C LYS A 878 6.18 -23.94 11.69
N ARG A 879 6.45 -23.33 12.85
CA ARG A 879 7.60 -23.64 13.72
C ARG A 879 8.98 -23.34 13.11
N ALA A 880 9.04 -22.47 12.11
CA ALA A 880 10.30 -22.09 11.46
C ALA A 880 11.09 -21.01 12.20
N LEU A 881 10.48 -20.28 13.15
CA LEU A 881 11.18 -19.27 13.96
C LEU A 881 12.00 -19.92 15.08
N VAL A 882 13.13 -19.28 15.38
CA VAL A 882 14.01 -19.60 16.51
C VAL A 882 14.09 -18.39 17.43
N ASP A 883 14.02 -18.63 18.73
CA ASP A 883 14.19 -17.60 19.75
C ASP A 883 15.69 -17.34 19.97
N GLY A 884 16.11 -16.08 19.83
CA GLY A 884 17.51 -15.70 20.02
C GLY A 884 17.80 -15.14 21.41
N ASN A 885 19.02 -14.63 21.62
CA ASN A 885 19.48 -14.17 22.93
C ASN A 885 18.60 -13.04 23.49
N GLY A 886 18.27 -13.11 24.78
CA GLY A 886 17.47 -12.10 25.48
C GLY A 886 15.95 -12.31 25.39
N THR A 887 15.49 -13.40 24.76
CA THR A 887 14.06 -13.71 24.62
C THR A 887 13.51 -14.61 25.73
N ASP A 888 14.34 -15.07 26.65
CA ASP A 888 13.97 -15.93 27.78
C ASP A 888 14.21 -15.29 29.15
N VAL A 889 14.43 -13.97 29.17
CA VAL A 889 14.66 -13.16 30.37
C VAL A 889 13.36 -13.01 31.16
N ALA A 890 13.41 -13.27 32.48
CA ALA A 890 12.28 -13.21 33.42
C ALA A 890 11.63 -11.81 33.47
N LEU A 891 10.35 -11.73 33.86
CA LEU A 891 9.61 -10.47 33.77
C LEU A 891 10.14 -9.47 34.80
N GLU A 892 10.41 -9.98 35.99
CA GLU A 892 10.96 -9.21 37.11
C GLU A 892 12.39 -8.72 36.83
N GLU A 893 13.14 -9.38 35.93
CA GLU A 893 14.46 -8.90 35.50
C GLU A 893 14.33 -7.81 34.41
N CYS A 894 13.40 -8.00 33.46
CA CYS A 894 13.15 -7.04 32.39
C CYS A 894 12.51 -5.73 32.89
N GLU A 895 11.50 -5.83 33.77
CA GLU A 895 10.70 -4.72 34.28
C GLU A 895 10.28 -5.03 35.73
N PRO A 896 11.15 -4.75 36.71
CA PRO A 896 10.96 -5.11 38.12
C PRO A 896 9.65 -4.56 38.70
N GLY A 897 8.89 -5.38 39.42
CA GLY A 897 7.63 -5.00 40.06
C GLY A 897 6.39 -5.12 39.17
N LEU A 898 6.55 -5.17 37.85
CA LEU A 898 5.40 -5.22 36.94
C LEU A 898 4.58 -6.49 37.12
N GLN A 899 5.21 -7.64 37.36
CA GLN A 899 4.51 -8.90 37.58
C GLN A 899 3.50 -8.80 38.73
N LYS A 900 3.89 -8.16 39.85
CA LYS A 900 3.02 -7.95 41.00
C LYS A 900 1.85 -7.03 40.66
N VAL A 901 2.10 -5.97 39.90
CA VAL A 901 1.07 -5.04 39.42
C VAL A 901 0.04 -5.76 38.55
N LEU A 902 0.49 -6.53 37.56
CA LEU A 902 -0.37 -7.29 36.65
C LEU A 902 -1.21 -8.34 37.39
N THR A 903 -0.58 -9.10 38.28
CA THR A 903 -1.25 -10.12 39.10
C THR A 903 -2.32 -9.49 39.98
N ARG A 904 -2.03 -8.33 40.57
CA ARG A 904 -2.98 -7.59 41.41
C ARG A 904 -4.15 -7.02 40.63
N ILE A 905 -3.93 -6.51 39.42
CA ILE A 905 -5.00 -6.06 38.51
C ILE A 905 -6.01 -7.19 38.28
N VAL A 906 -5.54 -8.40 38.01
CA VAL A 906 -6.40 -9.57 37.80
C VAL A 906 -7.07 -10.02 39.10
N ALA A 907 -6.31 -10.18 40.19
CA ALA A 907 -6.84 -10.64 41.48
C ALA A 907 -7.98 -9.75 41.99
N ASN A 908 -7.90 -8.43 41.76
CA ASN A 908 -8.95 -7.47 42.13
C ASN A 908 -10.30 -7.73 41.43
N GLN A 909 -10.32 -8.48 40.33
CA GLN A 909 -11.55 -8.82 39.61
C GLN A 909 -12.13 -10.18 40.03
N ILE A 910 -11.36 -10.99 40.75
CA ILE A 910 -11.81 -12.28 41.28
C ILE A 910 -12.72 -12.01 42.50
N THR A 911 -13.98 -12.44 42.40
CA THR A 911 -14.98 -12.20 43.45
C THR A 911 -14.79 -13.06 44.69
N ASP A 912 -14.27 -14.29 44.51
CA ASP A 912 -13.97 -15.20 45.61
C ASP A 912 -12.63 -14.84 46.24
N SER A 913 -12.62 -14.54 47.54
CA SER A 913 -11.42 -14.02 48.21
C SER A 913 -10.32 -15.07 48.34
N ALA A 914 -10.68 -16.34 48.56
CA ALA A 914 -9.71 -17.44 48.63
C ALA A 914 -9.06 -17.73 47.27
N ALA A 915 -9.84 -17.69 46.18
CA ALA A 915 -9.31 -17.79 44.83
C ALA A 915 -8.42 -16.60 44.46
N ALA A 916 -8.74 -15.39 44.92
CA ALA A 916 -7.92 -14.20 44.71
C ALA A 916 -6.58 -14.29 45.45
N GLU A 917 -6.57 -14.74 46.72
CA GLU A 917 -5.34 -14.98 47.49
C GLU A 917 -4.48 -16.06 46.82
N LYS A 918 -5.07 -17.20 46.46
CA LYS A 918 -4.37 -18.27 45.72
C LYS A 918 -3.81 -17.77 44.39
N TYR A 919 -4.51 -16.85 43.71
CA TYR A 919 -4.02 -16.25 42.49
C TYR A 919 -2.81 -15.35 42.72
N LEU A 920 -2.74 -14.62 43.85
CA LEU A 920 -1.62 -13.77 44.23
C LEU A 920 -0.36 -14.57 44.61
N GLU A 921 -0.52 -15.80 45.10
CA GLU A 921 0.58 -16.70 45.48
C GLU A 921 1.32 -17.32 44.28
N ASP A 922 0.68 -17.43 43.13
CA ASP A 922 1.25 -18.03 41.93
C ASP A 922 2.00 -16.98 41.09
N ASP A 923 3.32 -17.07 41.18
CA ASP A 923 4.34 -16.22 40.56
C ASP A 923 4.91 -16.80 39.25
N SER A 924 4.17 -17.71 38.59
CA SER A 924 4.62 -18.30 37.34
C SER A 924 4.83 -17.26 36.23
N GLU A 925 5.96 -17.38 35.53
CA GLU A 925 6.32 -16.50 34.41
C GLU A 925 5.25 -16.50 33.31
N GLU A 926 4.76 -17.67 32.89
CA GLU A 926 3.79 -17.79 31.79
C GLU A 926 2.53 -16.97 32.05
N LYS A 927 2.08 -16.96 33.31
CA LYS A 927 0.90 -16.20 33.77
C LYS A 927 1.15 -14.71 33.72
N ALA A 928 2.34 -14.23 34.08
CA ALA A 928 2.62 -12.79 34.07
C ALA A 928 2.64 -12.17 32.65
N ARG A 929 2.86 -13.00 31.62
CA ARG A 929 3.11 -12.52 30.25
C ARG A 929 1.85 -12.32 29.43
N GLN A 930 0.84 -13.17 29.60
CA GLN A 930 -0.28 -13.19 28.66
C GLN A 930 -1.63 -13.52 29.29
N HIS A 931 -2.60 -12.66 29.01
CA HIS A 931 -3.97 -12.83 29.49
C HIS A 931 -5.02 -12.46 28.44
N TRP A 932 -6.19 -13.05 28.61
CA TRP A 932 -7.39 -12.70 27.89
C TRP A 932 -8.44 -12.15 28.86
N ILE A 933 -8.82 -10.90 28.66
CA ILE A 933 -9.84 -10.21 29.46
C ILE A 933 -11.17 -10.32 28.73
N LYS A 934 -12.11 -11.04 29.33
CA LYS A 934 -13.45 -11.28 28.80
C LYS A 934 -14.47 -10.49 29.60
N LEU A 935 -15.43 -9.89 28.90
CA LEU A 935 -16.60 -9.26 29.48
C LEU A 935 -17.85 -10.14 29.32
N SER A 936 -18.82 -9.98 30.23
CA SER A 936 -20.13 -10.64 30.11
C SER A 936 -20.95 -10.06 28.95
N GLU A 937 -22.04 -10.72 28.56
CA GLU A 937 -22.96 -10.19 27.54
C GLU A 937 -23.50 -8.81 27.91
N GLU A 938 -23.84 -8.64 29.19
CA GLU A 938 -24.38 -7.41 29.78
C GLU A 938 -23.33 -6.29 29.78
N ASP A 939 -22.13 -6.57 30.30
CA ASP A 939 -21.04 -5.60 30.39
C ASP A 939 -20.52 -5.16 29.02
N THR A 940 -20.48 -6.08 28.05
CA THR A 940 -20.04 -5.77 26.67
C THR A 940 -21.00 -4.81 25.98
N GLY A 941 -22.30 -4.96 26.23
CA GLY A 941 -23.35 -4.16 25.59
C GLY A 941 -23.48 -4.42 24.08
N ARG A 942 -23.94 -3.39 23.37
CA ARG A 942 -24.17 -3.41 21.91
C ARG A 942 -23.00 -2.77 21.16
N VAL A 943 -22.77 -3.24 19.94
CA VAL A 943 -21.76 -2.65 19.06
C VAL A 943 -22.16 -1.25 18.63
N SER A 944 -21.23 -0.31 18.74
CA SER A 944 -21.30 1.02 18.15
C SER A 944 -20.62 0.99 16.78
N MET A 945 -21.24 1.59 15.76
CA MET A 945 -20.71 1.64 14.39
C MET A 945 -20.77 3.08 13.85
N ASN A 946 -19.73 3.50 13.14
CA ASN A 946 -19.74 4.77 12.40
C ASN A 946 -20.27 4.58 10.96
N GLY A 947 -20.40 5.66 10.18
CA GLY A 947 -20.89 5.62 8.80
C GLY A 947 -20.05 4.73 7.85
N SER A 948 -18.79 4.46 8.19
CA SER A 948 -17.91 3.53 7.47
C SER A 948 -17.99 2.07 7.96
N GLY A 949 -19.00 1.74 8.78
CA GLY A 949 -19.18 0.41 9.38
C GLY A 949 -18.02 -0.06 10.29
N SER A 950 -17.20 0.87 10.76
CA SER A 950 -16.11 0.61 11.69
C SER A 950 -16.69 0.36 13.09
N ARG A 951 -16.33 -0.76 13.72
CA ARG A 951 -16.97 -1.29 14.93
C ARG A 951 -16.24 -0.85 16.20
N CYS A 952 -16.98 -0.53 17.25
CA CYS A 952 -16.46 -0.28 18.60
C CYS A 952 -17.35 -0.96 19.64
N TYR A 953 -16.73 -1.58 20.63
CA TYR A 953 -17.40 -1.91 21.90
C TYR A 953 -16.78 -1.04 22.98
N GLU A 954 -17.49 0.04 23.29
CA GLU A 954 -17.07 1.09 24.24
C GLU A 954 -16.60 0.53 25.59
N ALA A 955 -17.25 -0.55 26.05
CA ALA A 955 -16.93 -1.25 27.28
C ALA A 955 -15.46 -1.70 27.38
N PHE A 956 -14.78 -1.94 26.25
CA PHE A 956 -13.40 -2.41 26.27
C PHE A 956 -12.43 -1.31 26.71
N ALA A 957 -12.61 -0.08 26.21
CA ALA A 957 -11.84 1.07 26.67
C ALA A 957 -12.22 1.44 28.11
N ASP A 958 -13.52 1.41 28.44
CA ASP A 958 -14.01 1.69 29.80
C ASP A 958 -13.34 0.78 30.83
N VAL A 959 -13.37 -0.55 30.61
CA VAL A 959 -12.77 -1.52 31.54
C VAL A 959 -11.27 -1.35 31.64
N PHE A 960 -10.58 -1.05 30.54
CA PHE A 960 -9.15 -0.75 30.61
C PHE A 960 -8.88 0.47 31.50
N PHE A 961 -9.53 1.60 31.26
CA PHE A 961 -9.25 2.83 32.01
C PHE A 961 -9.73 2.76 33.48
N ASP A 962 -10.79 2.00 33.77
CA ASP A 962 -11.33 1.86 35.12
C ASP A 962 -10.55 0.85 35.99
N SER A 963 -10.08 -0.26 35.39
CA SER A 963 -9.53 -1.40 36.14
C SER A 963 -8.07 -1.73 35.88
N ILE A 964 -7.52 -1.38 34.71
CA ILE A 964 -6.16 -1.76 34.29
C ILE A 964 -5.22 -0.56 34.34
N PHE A 965 -5.64 0.56 33.77
CA PHE A 965 -4.87 1.80 33.68
C PHE A 965 -4.35 2.30 35.03
N PRO A 966 -5.11 2.32 36.14
CA PRO A 966 -4.60 2.82 37.42
C PRO A 966 -3.33 2.11 37.90
N GLY A 967 -3.30 0.77 37.77
CA GLY A 967 -2.13 -0.03 38.15
C GLY A 967 -0.94 0.19 37.23
N LEU A 968 -1.19 0.22 35.91
CA LEU A 968 -0.13 0.49 34.93
C LEU A 968 0.43 1.90 35.06
N HIS A 969 -0.41 2.90 35.30
CA HIS A 969 0.00 4.28 35.53
C HIS A 969 0.79 4.43 36.83
N GLY A 970 0.37 3.76 37.91
CA GLY A 970 1.12 3.71 39.16
C GLY A 970 2.53 3.10 38.99
N HIS A 971 2.69 2.17 38.04
CA HIS A 971 3.98 1.55 37.72
C HIS A 971 4.86 2.40 36.78
N PHE A 972 4.33 2.76 35.61
CA PHE A 972 5.12 3.41 34.55
C PHE A 972 5.15 4.95 34.65
N GLY A 973 4.18 5.58 35.33
CA GLY A 973 4.04 7.03 35.40
C GLY A 973 4.08 7.68 34.01
N ASP A 974 4.94 8.69 33.84
CA ASP A 974 5.15 9.40 32.56
C ASP A 974 5.87 8.56 31.47
N LYS A 975 6.22 7.30 31.75
CA LYS A 975 6.80 6.39 30.74
C LYS A 975 5.77 5.45 30.13
N LEU A 976 4.48 5.62 30.45
CA LEU A 976 3.44 4.69 30.04
C LEU A 976 3.26 4.67 28.52
N GLU A 977 3.32 5.81 27.85
CA GLU A 977 3.23 5.92 26.37
C GLU A 977 4.32 5.10 25.66
N ALA A 978 5.54 5.07 26.23
CA ALA A 978 6.68 4.34 25.66
C ALA A 978 6.61 2.82 25.91
N ASN A 979 5.85 2.37 26.91
CA ASN A 979 5.85 0.98 27.37
C ASN A 979 4.53 0.23 27.13
N VAL A 980 3.41 0.94 27.01
CA VAL A 980 2.07 0.35 26.86
C VAL A 980 1.42 0.87 25.58
N MET A 981 1.10 -0.08 24.69
CA MET A 981 0.46 0.22 23.41
C MET A 981 -0.89 -0.48 23.27
N VAL A 982 -1.93 0.28 22.93
CA VAL A 982 -3.26 -0.23 22.61
C VAL A 982 -3.40 -0.38 21.09
N LEU A 983 -3.79 -1.57 20.66
CA LEU A 983 -3.98 -1.95 19.26
C LEU A 983 -5.46 -2.17 18.97
N CYS A 984 -6.06 -1.19 18.31
CA CYS A 984 -7.46 -1.25 17.89
C CYS A 984 -7.56 -1.85 16.48
N GLY A 985 -8.41 -2.87 16.29
CA GLY A 985 -8.75 -3.37 14.96
C GLY A 985 -9.46 -2.29 14.14
N TYR A 986 -10.32 -1.51 14.76
CA TYR A 986 -11.19 -0.57 14.07
C TYR A 986 -10.84 0.89 14.40
N LYS A 987 -10.92 1.78 13.39
CA LYS A 987 -10.75 3.23 13.58
C LYS A 987 -11.75 3.80 14.57
N HIS A 988 -13.02 3.38 14.52
CA HIS A 988 -14.03 3.83 15.48
C HIS A 988 -13.70 3.43 16.92
N ALA A 989 -13.16 2.22 17.12
CA ALA A 989 -12.63 1.82 18.42
C ALA A 989 -11.46 2.72 18.85
N LYS A 990 -10.46 2.94 17.97
CA LYS A 990 -9.33 3.83 18.23
C LYS A 990 -9.79 5.22 18.71
N HIS A 991 -10.75 5.84 18.02
CA HIS A 991 -11.27 7.16 18.41
C HIS A 991 -11.89 7.16 19.79
N TYR A 992 -12.67 6.14 20.14
CA TYR A 992 -13.25 6.02 21.46
C TYR A 992 -12.19 5.85 22.56
N TRP A 993 -11.16 5.05 22.28
CA TRP A 993 -10.01 4.90 23.17
C TRP A 993 -9.29 6.24 23.38
N GLU A 994 -9.08 7.04 22.33
CA GLU A 994 -8.48 8.38 22.41
C GLU A 994 -9.35 9.34 23.21
N GLU A 995 -10.66 9.34 22.99
CA GLU A 995 -11.62 10.15 23.75
C GLU A 995 -11.57 9.81 25.25
N LYS A 996 -11.58 8.52 25.59
CA LYS A 996 -11.47 8.06 26.98
C LYS A 996 -10.14 8.43 27.61
N ALA A 997 -9.04 8.31 26.87
CA ALA A 997 -7.73 8.71 27.33
C ALA A 997 -7.68 10.20 27.70
N GLU A 998 -8.28 11.08 26.86
CA GLU A 998 -8.34 12.52 27.14
C GLU A 998 -9.22 12.84 28.36
N ILE A 999 -10.36 12.18 28.52
CA ILE A 999 -11.20 12.32 29.72
C ILE A 999 -10.41 11.97 30.99
N VAL A 1000 -9.66 10.87 30.97
CA VAL A 1000 -8.83 10.46 32.11
C VAL A 1000 -7.68 11.44 32.33
N ARG A 1001 -7.05 11.92 31.25
CA ARG A 1001 -5.96 12.91 31.32
C ARG A 1001 -6.39 14.16 32.06
N GLU A 1002 -7.57 14.70 31.72
CA GLU A 1002 -8.12 15.88 32.36
C GLU A 1002 -8.52 15.61 33.81
N ALA A 1003 -9.22 14.50 34.06
CA ALA A 1003 -9.68 14.14 35.40
C ALA A 1003 -8.53 13.93 36.39
N TRP A 1004 -7.39 13.42 35.92
CA TRP A 1004 -6.23 13.08 36.75
C TRP A 1004 -5.07 14.09 36.59
N ASN A 1005 -5.25 15.15 35.80
CA ASN A 1005 -4.23 16.15 35.47
C ASN A 1005 -2.91 15.55 34.98
N LEU A 1006 -2.99 14.64 34.00
CA LEU A 1006 -1.86 13.89 33.46
C LEU A 1006 -1.23 14.55 32.23
N THR A 1007 0.03 14.22 32.00
CA THR A 1007 0.71 14.49 30.73
C THR A 1007 0.29 13.47 29.66
N ARG A 1008 0.53 13.76 28.38
CA ARG A 1008 0.29 12.77 27.30
C ARG A 1008 1.19 11.54 27.40
N THR A 1009 2.40 11.69 27.94
CA THR A 1009 3.35 10.59 28.11
C THR A 1009 2.94 9.62 29.22
N ALA A 1010 2.06 10.06 30.13
CA ALA A 1010 1.42 9.23 31.15
C ALA A 1010 0.21 8.42 30.65
N LEU A 1011 -0.16 8.53 29.38
CA LEU A 1011 -1.25 7.78 28.74
C LEU A 1011 -0.70 6.69 27.81
N PRO A 1012 -1.48 5.64 27.52
CA PRO A 1012 -1.04 4.61 26.58
C PRO A 1012 -0.99 5.15 25.16
N LYS A 1013 -0.10 4.57 24.36
CA LYS A 1013 -0.05 4.84 22.93
C LYS A 1013 -1.17 4.09 22.22
N ILE A 1014 -2.09 4.80 21.56
CA ILE A 1014 -3.28 4.20 20.94
C ILE A 1014 -3.18 4.25 19.41
N MET A 1015 -3.26 3.10 18.75
CA MET A 1015 -3.08 2.97 17.29
C MET A 1015 -3.98 1.90 16.68
N THR A 1016 -4.22 1.98 15.36
CA THR A 1016 -4.82 0.85 14.63
C THR A 1016 -3.78 -0.20 14.26
N ILE A 1017 -4.20 -1.47 14.16
CA ILE A 1017 -3.32 -2.59 13.80
C ILE A 1017 -2.64 -2.37 12.44
N ASP A 1018 -3.41 -1.94 11.44
CA ASP A 1018 -2.90 -1.74 10.06
C ASP A 1018 -1.87 -0.60 9.96
N PHE A 1019 -1.90 0.35 10.89
CA PHE A 1019 -0.95 1.46 10.97
C PHE A 1019 0.31 1.13 11.79
N ASN A 1020 0.29 0.02 12.56
CA ASN A 1020 1.30 -0.32 13.54
C ASN A 1020 2.37 -1.35 13.07
N GLN A 1021 2.22 -1.91 11.87
CA GLN A 1021 3.24 -2.79 11.31
C GLN A 1021 4.60 -2.07 11.32
N GLY A 1022 5.64 -2.74 11.82
CA GLY A 1022 6.99 -2.17 12.05
C GLY A 1022 7.27 -1.71 13.48
N GLN A 1023 6.28 -1.23 14.26
CA GLN A 1023 6.52 -0.72 15.62
C GLN A 1023 6.35 -1.83 16.69
N GLU A 1024 6.74 -1.53 17.92
CA GLU A 1024 6.76 -2.47 19.06
C GLU A 1024 6.57 -1.72 20.40
N SER A 1025 6.13 -2.43 21.43
CA SER A 1025 5.97 -1.92 22.79
C SER A 1025 6.29 -3.02 23.81
N PHE A 1026 6.67 -2.65 25.03
CA PHE A 1026 6.93 -3.64 26.07
C PHE A 1026 5.68 -4.46 26.37
N MET A 1027 4.57 -3.78 26.66
CA MET A 1027 3.23 -4.34 26.82
C MET A 1027 2.29 -3.93 25.67
N THR A 1028 1.45 -4.85 25.21
CA THR A 1028 0.36 -4.53 24.28
C THR A 1028 -1.00 -4.94 24.81
N ILE A 1029 -2.00 -4.08 24.60
CA ILE A 1029 -3.43 -4.34 24.80
C ILE A 1029 -4.07 -4.43 23.43
N ILE A 1030 -4.81 -5.50 23.14
CA ILE A 1030 -5.45 -5.69 21.84
C ILE A 1030 -6.97 -5.58 22.00
N ASP A 1031 -7.54 -4.64 21.26
CA ASP A 1031 -8.99 -4.51 21.05
C ASP A 1031 -9.30 -4.83 19.58
N GLY A 1032 -9.76 -6.04 19.33
CA GLY A 1032 -10.22 -6.44 17.99
C GLY A 1032 -11.70 -6.14 17.71
N SER A 1033 -12.40 -5.47 18.62
CA SER A 1033 -13.86 -5.39 18.68
C SER A 1033 -14.52 -6.79 18.64
N PHE A 1034 -13.95 -7.77 19.35
CA PHE A 1034 -14.42 -9.15 19.40
C PHE A 1034 -15.56 -9.31 20.41
N LYS A 1035 -16.71 -9.81 19.97
CA LYS A 1035 -17.77 -10.25 20.90
C LYS A 1035 -18.01 -11.76 20.85
N TYR A 1036 -18.02 -12.33 19.64
CA TYR A 1036 -18.29 -13.75 19.39
C TYR A 1036 -17.15 -14.38 18.58
N ARG A 1037 -16.85 -15.65 18.86
CA ARG A 1037 -15.73 -16.38 18.24
C ARG A 1037 -15.93 -16.63 16.74
N ASP A 1038 -17.17 -16.84 16.30
CA ASP A 1038 -17.55 -17.04 14.90
C ASP A 1038 -17.80 -15.72 14.15
N ARG A 1039 -17.58 -14.56 14.78
CA ARG A 1039 -17.81 -13.22 14.20
C ARG A 1039 -16.70 -12.22 14.50
N VAL A 1040 -15.45 -12.61 14.28
CA VAL A 1040 -14.28 -11.71 14.43
C VAL A 1040 -14.16 -10.68 13.28
N GLY A 1041 -14.97 -10.79 12.22
CA GLY A 1041 -14.98 -9.83 11.11
C GLY A 1041 -13.70 -9.86 10.28
N PHE A 1042 -13.23 -8.70 9.81
CA PHE A 1042 -12.00 -8.60 9.00
C PHE A 1042 -10.71 -8.94 9.78
N MET A 1043 -10.80 -9.05 11.11
CA MET A 1043 -9.74 -9.59 11.96
C MET A 1043 -9.57 -11.11 11.80
N ALA A 1044 -10.40 -11.79 10.99
CA ALA A 1044 -10.15 -13.17 10.58
C ALA A 1044 -8.89 -13.32 9.71
N ASP A 1045 -8.44 -12.24 9.07
CA ASP A 1045 -7.22 -12.21 8.26
C ASP A 1045 -5.98 -12.61 9.09
N GLU A 1046 -5.26 -13.63 8.63
CA GLU A 1046 -4.08 -14.15 9.35
C GLU A 1046 -2.94 -13.12 9.42
N GLY A 1047 -2.75 -12.32 8.37
CA GLY A 1047 -1.71 -11.29 8.33
C GLY A 1047 -1.92 -10.23 9.41
N ARG A 1048 -3.16 -9.78 9.57
CA ARG A 1048 -3.56 -8.83 10.63
C ARG A 1048 -3.45 -9.43 12.02
N CYS A 1049 -3.83 -10.69 12.20
CA CYS A 1049 -3.63 -11.42 13.45
C CYS A 1049 -2.14 -11.50 13.82
N ASN A 1050 -1.30 -11.85 12.84
CA ASN A 1050 0.13 -11.94 13.03
C ASN A 1050 0.73 -10.59 13.44
N VAL A 1051 0.39 -9.51 12.74
CA VAL A 1051 0.83 -8.15 13.12
C VAL A 1051 0.42 -7.87 14.56
N ALA A 1052 -0.85 -8.00 14.93
CA ALA A 1052 -1.35 -7.68 16.26
C ALA A 1052 -0.66 -8.48 17.38
N LEU A 1053 -0.49 -9.79 17.18
CA LEU A 1053 0.07 -10.68 18.19
C LEU A 1053 1.59 -10.55 18.33
N SER A 1054 2.30 -10.01 17.33
CA SER A 1054 3.77 -9.93 17.30
C SER A 1054 4.38 -8.58 17.71
N ARG A 1055 3.59 -7.70 18.35
CA ARG A 1055 4.02 -6.35 18.74
C ARG A 1055 4.58 -6.23 20.16
N ALA A 1056 4.16 -7.12 21.07
CA ALA A 1056 4.61 -7.12 22.45
C ALA A 1056 6.04 -7.67 22.58
N LYS A 1057 6.86 -7.05 23.42
CA LYS A 1057 8.16 -7.63 23.84
C LYS A 1057 7.98 -8.54 25.05
N GLY A 1058 7.34 -8.01 26.10
CA GLY A 1058 7.22 -8.66 27.40
C GLY A 1058 5.81 -9.15 27.72
N VAL A 1059 4.76 -8.36 27.46
CA VAL A 1059 3.40 -8.66 27.95
C VAL A 1059 2.34 -8.42 26.88
N ARG A 1060 1.37 -9.34 26.73
CA ARG A 1060 0.28 -9.23 25.73
C ARG A 1060 -1.08 -9.55 26.35
N TRP A 1061 -1.98 -8.57 26.38
CA TRP A 1061 -3.36 -8.78 26.81
C TRP A 1061 -4.35 -8.53 25.66
N VAL A 1062 -5.44 -9.27 25.64
CA VAL A 1062 -6.55 -9.11 24.67
C VAL A 1062 -7.83 -8.79 25.45
N ILE A 1063 -8.61 -7.80 25.02
CA ILE A 1063 -9.92 -7.48 25.59
C ILE A 1063 -11.01 -7.88 24.60
N SER A 1064 -12.02 -8.60 25.06
CA SER A 1064 -13.17 -9.02 24.25
C SER A 1064 -14.47 -9.09 25.06
N GLY A 1065 -15.57 -9.26 24.34
CA GLY A 1065 -16.82 -9.78 24.89
C GLY A 1065 -16.74 -11.29 25.18
N PRO A 1066 -17.88 -11.99 25.24
CA PRO A 1066 -17.93 -13.34 25.81
C PRO A 1066 -17.20 -14.44 25.03
N MET A 1067 -16.87 -14.23 23.75
CA MET A 1067 -16.27 -15.25 22.87
C MET A 1067 -17.11 -16.55 22.78
N SER A 1068 -18.41 -16.47 23.08
CA SER A 1068 -19.39 -17.52 22.79
C SER A 1068 -19.68 -17.58 21.28
N TYR A 1069 -20.36 -18.64 20.85
CA TYR A 1069 -20.94 -18.69 19.51
C TYR A 1069 -22.12 -17.71 19.42
N TYR A 1070 -22.27 -17.06 18.26
CA TYR A 1070 -23.42 -16.22 18.00
C TYR A 1070 -24.71 -17.05 18.05
N PRO A 1071 -25.76 -16.63 18.80
CA PRO A 1071 -26.96 -17.46 19.01
C PRO A 1071 -27.73 -17.86 17.74
N TRP A 1072 -27.48 -17.18 16.60
CA TRP A 1072 -28.23 -17.35 15.35
C TRP A 1072 -27.32 -17.55 14.11
N GLY A 1073 -26.07 -18.01 14.26
CA GLY A 1073 -25.05 -17.98 13.19
C GLY A 1073 -24.38 -19.34 12.85
N PHE A 1074 -23.95 -19.49 11.59
CA PHE A 1074 -23.24 -20.67 11.06
C PHE A 1074 -21.94 -20.30 10.30
N HIS A 1075 -21.16 -19.32 10.76
CA HIS A 1075 -19.88 -18.97 10.10
C HIS A 1075 -18.70 -19.74 10.70
N LYS A 1076 -18.44 -20.94 10.18
CA LYS A 1076 -17.36 -21.82 10.68
C LYS A 1076 -15.94 -21.31 10.40
N ASP A 1077 -15.74 -20.49 9.37
CA ASP A 1077 -14.38 -20.08 8.94
C ASP A 1077 -13.71 -19.11 9.93
N ALA A 1078 -14.49 -18.22 10.56
CA ALA A 1078 -14.00 -17.30 11.58
C ALA A 1078 -13.50 -18.01 12.84
N ASP A 1079 -14.05 -19.20 13.14
CA ASP A 1079 -13.65 -20.02 14.29
C ASP A 1079 -12.22 -20.57 14.13
N ASN A 1080 -11.76 -20.72 12.90
CA ASN A 1080 -10.40 -21.14 12.58
C ASN A 1080 -9.38 -19.99 12.64
N SER A 1081 -9.81 -18.75 12.91
CA SER A 1081 -8.92 -17.60 13.07
C SER A 1081 -7.95 -17.79 14.25
N PRO A 1082 -6.74 -17.20 14.20
CA PRO A 1082 -5.77 -17.27 15.30
C PRO A 1082 -6.29 -16.75 16.66
N PHE A 1083 -7.16 -15.74 16.70
CA PHE A 1083 -7.64 -15.18 17.98
C PHE A 1083 -8.51 -16.16 18.80
N PRO A 1084 -9.55 -16.79 18.24
CA PRO A 1084 -10.26 -17.89 18.91
C PRO A 1084 -9.34 -19.03 19.38
N LYS A 1085 -8.38 -19.45 18.53
CA LYS A 1085 -7.40 -20.49 18.90
C LYS A 1085 -6.54 -20.07 20.10
N LEU A 1086 -6.13 -18.80 20.16
CA LEU A 1086 -5.38 -18.27 21.29
C LEU A 1086 -6.24 -18.24 22.57
N HIS A 1087 -7.49 -17.81 22.47
CA HIS A 1087 -8.43 -17.86 23.59
C HIS A 1087 -8.56 -19.29 24.14
N ASP A 1088 -8.77 -20.27 23.26
CA ASP A 1088 -8.91 -21.68 23.63
C ASP A 1088 -7.61 -22.26 24.23
N GLU A 1089 -6.42 -21.77 23.83
CA GLU A 1089 -5.13 -22.15 24.43
C GLU A 1089 -4.94 -21.57 25.85
N LEU A 1090 -5.42 -20.34 26.08
CA LEU A 1090 -5.27 -19.64 27.37
C LEU A 1090 -6.30 -20.09 28.42
N GLN A 1091 -7.48 -20.52 27.99
CA GLN A 1091 -8.57 -20.91 28.89
C GLN A 1091 -8.19 -22.06 29.86
N PRO A 1092 -7.68 -23.22 29.41
CA PRO A 1092 -7.30 -24.31 30.33
C PRO A 1092 -6.10 -23.97 31.21
N LYS A 1093 -5.32 -22.93 30.86
CA LYS A 1093 -4.19 -22.42 31.66
C LYS A 1093 -4.62 -21.44 32.75
N GLY A 1094 -5.91 -21.13 32.88
CA GLY A 1094 -6.41 -20.15 33.85
C GLY A 1094 -6.01 -18.71 33.52
N MET A 1095 -5.75 -18.40 32.24
CA MET A 1095 -5.32 -17.08 31.77
C MET A 1095 -6.44 -16.30 31.08
N VAL A 1096 -7.69 -16.75 31.21
CA VAL A 1096 -8.90 -16.05 30.73
C VAL A 1096 -9.69 -15.58 31.94
N HIS A 1097 -9.90 -14.26 32.05
CA HIS A 1097 -10.47 -13.62 33.24
C HIS A 1097 -11.74 -12.84 32.92
N LEU A 1098 -12.75 -12.95 33.77
CA LEU A 1098 -13.99 -12.19 33.65
C LEU A 1098 -13.86 -10.83 34.36
N PHE A 1099 -13.98 -9.74 33.61
CA PHE A 1099 -14.00 -8.38 34.15
C PHE A 1099 -15.42 -7.81 34.03
N ALA A 1100 -15.79 -6.89 34.93
CA ALA A 1100 -17.10 -6.25 34.95
C ALA A 1100 -16.96 -4.73 34.71
N LYS A 1101 -17.93 -4.13 34.02
CA LYS A 1101 -17.93 -2.70 33.74
C LYS A 1101 -18.23 -1.89 35.02
N GLY A 1102 -17.49 -0.80 35.26
CA GLY A 1102 -17.75 0.13 36.36
C GLY A 1102 -17.32 -0.33 37.77
N LYS A 1103 -16.65 -1.49 37.91
CA LYS A 1103 -15.94 -1.81 39.16
C LYS A 1103 -14.63 -1.02 39.20
N LYS A 1104 -14.57 0.02 40.05
CA LYS A 1104 -13.29 0.66 40.38
C LYS A 1104 -12.37 -0.35 41.05
N ALA A 1105 -11.08 -0.32 40.71
CA ALA A 1105 -10.06 -1.03 41.49
C ALA A 1105 -10.25 -0.70 42.99
N ARG A 1106 -10.17 -1.71 43.88
CA ARG A 1106 -10.25 -1.47 45.33
C ARG A 1106 -9.22 -0.41 45.69
N ALA A 1107 -9.68 0.73 46.21
CA ALA A 1107 -8.80 1.80 46.67
C ALA A 1107 -7.85 1.23 47.73
N ASP A 1108 -6.55 1.51 47.59
CA ASP A 1108 -5.53 1.10 48.55
C ASP A 1108 -5.86 1.65 49.93
N ALA A 1109 -6.14 0.75 50.87
CA ALA A 1109 -5.72 0.94 52.24
C ALA A 1109 -4.29 0.38 52.30
N SER A 1110 -3.30 1.26 52.46
CA SER A 1110 -1.84 1.05 52.54
C SER A 1110 -1.07 0.83 51.23
N ALA A 1111 -0.57 1.95 50.68
CA ALA A 1111 0.79 2.09 50.14
C ALA A 1111 1.24 3.54 50.40
#